data_AF-A0A381Z8N1-F1
#
_entry.id   AF-A0A381Z8N1-F1
#
_cell.length_a   1.000
_cell.length_b   1.000
_cell.length_c   1.000
_cell.angle_alpha   90.00
_cell.angle_beta   90.00
_cell.angle_gamma   90.00
#
_symmetry.space_group_name_H-M   'P 1'
#
loop_
_entity.id
_entity.type
_entity.pdbx_description
1 polymer ?
#
loop_
_entity_poly.entity_id
_entity_poly.type
_entity_poly.pdbx_seq_one_letter_code
_entity_poly.pdbx_strand_id
1 'polypeptide(L)'
;MKKLVWAPFFITLLIAQDNNLIFSEYAEGTGNNKYLEIYNGTGSNVDLSNYALVRYNNGSTTVENLYPLSGSLTNGEVYVIANSQADPTGILPFNDDDGSIMTVTYYNGDDYLGLIQDSNNDGVFDNSSEAIDVIGVLGEDPASGGWAVAGTSAATAEHTLVRKSTITSGNTNWSASAGNTADNSEWIVLAQNTWNYIDSHPHPELESTDTAISITNPTAGATLYSSDVTVSFIVSNFTVATGGGDGHIHYSLDGGPTVMQYNVNDIELEDLAETSHSLIIWLVDNSHSNLDPHVADTVAFTVSAPLNYITIAEARAQAVGTNATVRGIVTTPNYQTDNTEYGLQDNSGGLVIFHYGEPYASLAVGDSVEVGGALAEYMGKFEIVPASDDDITVISQNNPLPAFQVITVASLVANGEDYESELIRINGASITSGTWPTSSSANLDISDDGGTSTVAMRIDSDMDIIGNPAPAAPFDVQGITGQYTTYQILPRYYTDFTPATDVVEVPELIINEFLAATELCCDDGTGEIEDFIEIYNPGDEAVDIGGLWITDDLDDTAHWEQIPTTDSTTTTVAAGGFIVIWADKDQDSQGILHTADIKLAADGEEIGLIFISGTDTVFVDSLSFGAQTDDISYGRYPDGSANWEFFSTPTPGAANQMDSVTITSIYDIQYVADPATNDTSALNGQEVTISGIVTTEFWGGGNSHLYVQDSDSGWSGIIVYQSGGWDNFNFSSPQGTVHSVAEGDSVTLTGMVNEYNNLTQIKDVTAFMIHGPAAVMIPPTVVTPGQVMTGGTDAEKYESCLIKVVDVTVNNPDLGNGEWSITDGT
;
A
#
# COMPACT_ATOMS: atom_id res chain seq x y z
N MET A 1 -32.58 -27.48 -22.41
CA MET A 1 -33.19 -26.57 -21.41
C MET A 1 -33.42 -27.39 -20.14
N LYS A 2 -32.86 -27.11 -18.98
CA LYS A 2 -32.06 -26.00 -18.45
C LYS A 2 -30.93 -26.63 -17.62
N LYS A 3 -29.68 -26.16 -17.77
CA LYS A 3 -28.58 -26.44 -16.83
C LYS A 3 -28.56 -25.28 -15.83
N LEU A 4 -28.76 -25.58 -14.56
CA LEU A 4 -28.23 -24.79 -13.45
C LEU A 4 -27.03 -25.59 -12.93
N VAL A 5 -25.88 -24.95 -12.83
CA VAL A 5 -24.76 -25.38 -11.99
C VAL A 5 -24.36 -24.14 -11.22
N TRP A 6 -24.43 -24.22 -9.89
CA TRP A 6 -23.83 -23.26 -8.98
C TRP A 6 -23.08 -24.08 -7.93
N ALA A 7 -21.78 -23.86 -7.86
CA ALA A 7 -20.92 -24.19 -6.74
C ALA A 7 -20.02 -22.96 -6.54
N PRO A 8 -19.95 -22.38 -5.33
CA PRO A 8 -19.01 -21.31 -5.05
C PRO A 8 -17.63 -21.93 -4.83
N PHE A 9 -16.65 -21.47 -5.61
CA PHE A 9 -15.23 -21.68 -5.36
C PHE A 9 -14.69 -20.29 -5.03
N PHE A 10 -14.34 -20.04 -3.77
CA PHE A 10 -13.48 -18.89 -3.44
C PHE A 10 -12.05 -19.33 -3.77
N ILE A 11 -11.66 -19.11 -5.03
CA ILE A 11 -10.29 -18.78 -5.37
C ILE A 11 -10.23 -17.26 -5.19
N THR A 12 -9.54 -16.78 -4.16
CA THR A 12 -8.93 -15.44 -4.23
C THR A 12 -7.85 -15.56 -5.30
N LEU A 13 -8.27 -15.35 -6.54
CA LEU A 13 -7.38 -14.94 -7.60
C LEU A 13 -6.87 -13.57 -7.11
N LEU A 14 -5.64 -13.50 -6.61
CA LEU A 14 -4.89 -12.26 -6.77
C LEU A 14 -4.66 -12.14 -8.27
N ILE A 15 -5.68 -11.61 -8.96
CA ILE A 15 -5.43 -10.77 -10.11
C ILE A 15 -4.57 -9.66 -9.51
N ALA A 16 -3.40 -9.39 -10.06
CA ALA A 16 -2.80 -8.07 -9.89
C ALA A 16 -3.88 -7.10 -10.36
N GLN A 17 -4.61 -6.53 -9.40
CA GLN A 17 -5.67 -5.59 -9.70
C GLN A 17 -4.92 -4.36 -10.18
N ASP A 18 -5.15 -3.95 -11.43
CA ASP A 18 -4.57 -2.72 -11.95
C ASP A 18 -5.08 -1.57 -11.06
N ASN A 19 -4.28 -1.16 -10.08
CA ASN A 19 -4.60 0.00 -9.27
C ASN A 19 -4.57 1.21 -10.20
N ASN A 20 -5.71 1.87 -10.33
CA ASN A 20 -5.92 3.04 -11.16
C ASN A 20 -6.55 4.15 -10.29
N LEU A 21 -6.58 5.39 -10.79
CA LEU A 21 -7.29 6.48 -10.14
C LEU A 21 -8.77 6.14 -9.92
N ILE A 22 -9.35 6.57 -8.81
CA ILE A 22 -10.75 6.34 -8.44
C ILE A 22 -11.44 7.65 -8.06
N PHE A 23 -12.76 7.70 -8.19
CA PHE A 23 -13.55 8.70 -7.47
C PHE A 23 -13.57 8.34 -5.98
N SER A 24 -12.96 9.17 -5.14
CA SER A 24 -12.95 8.99 -3.67
C SER A 24 -14.09 9.73 -2.99
N GLU A 25 -14.57 10.84 -3.55
CA GLU A 25 -15.73 11.57 -3.02
C GLU A 25 -16.57 12.21 -4.13
N TYR A 26 -17.89 12.23 -3.92
CA TYR A 26 -18.88 12.90 -4.76
C TYR A 26 -19.86 13.67 -3.88
N ALA A 27 -20.07 14.96 -4.14
CA ALA A 27 -21.03 15.75 -3.39
C ALA A 27 -22.07 16.45 -4.26
N GLU A 28 -23.35 16.17 -4.01
CA GLU A 28 -24.49 16.92 -4.53
C GLU A 28 -25.14 17.68 -3.37
N GLY A 29 -24.55 18.81 -3.01
CA GLY A 29 -24.99 19.65 -1.90
C GLY A 29 -26.01 20.72 -2.31
N THR A 30 -26.43 21.54 -1.34
CA THR A 30 -27.41 22.59 -1.59
C THR A 30 -26.89 23.63 -2.58
N GLY A 31 -27.67 23.91 -3.62
CA GLY A 31 -27.36 24.96 -4.59
C GLY A 31 -26.18 24.57 -5.47
N ASN A 32 -25.07 25.30 -5.32
CA ASN A 32 -23.84 25.09 -6.10
C ASN A 32 -22.76 24.34 -5.32
N ASN A 33 -23.05 23.82 -4.13
CA ASN A 33 -22.08 23.05 -3.33
C ASN A 33 -21.88 21.66 -3.96
N LYS A 34 -21.07 21.60 -5.02
CA LYS A 34 -20.84 20.40 -5.83
C LYS A 34 -19.36 20.23 -6.10
N TYR A 35 -18.83 19.03 -5.86
CA TYR A 35 -17.45 18.69 -6.18
C TYR A 35 -17.27 17.18 -6.45
N LEU A 36 -16.19 16.87 -7.14
CA LEU A 36 -15.68 15.51 -7.34
C LEU A 36 -14.26 15.46 -6.79
N GLU A 37 -13.93 14.37 -6.12
CA GLU A 37 -12.58 14.10 -5.65
C GLU A 37 -12.06 12.81 -6.29
N ILE A 38 -10.83 12.86 -6.78
CA ILE A 38 -10.13 11.75 -7.42
C ILE A 38 -8.93 11.35 -6.57
N TYR A 39 -8.87 10.11 -6.12
CA TYR A 39 -7.76 9.61 -5.31
C TYR A 39 -6.75 8.82 -6.14
N ASN A 40 -5.46 9.05 -5.87
CA ASN A 40 -4.38 8.22 -6.39
C ASN A 40 -3.93 7.18 -5.35
N GLY A 41 -4.44 5.95 -5.49
CA GLY A 41 -3.99 4.78 -4.73
C GLY A 41 -3.13 3.82 -5.55
N THR A 42 -2.49 4.28 -6.64
CA THR A 42 -1.80 3.37 -7.58
C THR A 42 -0.48 2.82 -7.06
N GLY A 43 0.02 3.35 -5.95
CA GLY A 43 1.37 3.05 -5.43
C GLY A 43 2.47 3.90 -6.07
N SER A 44 2.15 4.77 -7.03
CA SER A 44 3.11 5.69 -7.66
C SER A 44 2.45 7.01 -8.09
N ASN A 45 3.25 8.04 -8.41
CA ASN A 45 2.72 9.31 -8.89
C ASN A 45 2.11 9.16 -10.28
N VAL A 46 0.93 9.75 -10.47
CA VAL A 46 0.19 9.66 -11.73
C VAL A 46 0.25 10.99 -12.47
N ASP A 47 0.66 10.96 -13.74
CA ASP A 47 0.50 12.09 -14.66
C ASP A 47 -0.96 12.19 -15.12
N LEU A 48 -1.64 13.25 -14.66
CA LEU A 48 -3.06 13.48 -14.93
C LEU A 48 -3.32 13.88 -16.39
N SER A 49 -2.30 14.22 -17.18
CA SER A 49 -2.48 14.59 -18.59
C SER A 49 -3.08 13.47 -19.46
N ASN A 50 -3.00 12.21 -19.00
CA ASN A 50 -3.61 11.05 -19.65
C ASN A 50 -5.04 10.75 -19.15
N TYR A 51 -5.61 11.61 -18.30
CA TYR A 51 -6.92 11.39 -17.69
C TYR A 51 -7.88 12.55 -17.98
N ALA A 52 -9.17 12.23 -18.05
CA ALA A 52 -10.21 13.23 -18.19
C ALA A 52 -11.49 12.82 -17.44
N LEU A 53 -12.32 13.82 -17.13
CA LEU A 53 -13.69 13.60 -16.71
C LEU A 53 -14.65 13.81 -17.87
N VAL A 54 -15.69 12.98 -17.91
CA VAL A 54 -16.82 13.13 -18.83
C VAL A 54 -18.14 13.22 -18.07
N ARG A 55 -19.02 14.14 -18.50
CA ARG A 55 -20.41 14.21 -18.04
C ARG A 55 -21.39 14.00 -19.19
N TYR A 56 -22.41 13.19 -18.93
CA TYR A 56 -23.56 12.98 -19.79
C TYR A 56 -24.84 13.27 -19.03
N ASN A 57 -25.60 14.21 -19.55
CA ASN A 57 -26.74 14.80 -18.86
C ASN A 57 -28.02 14.01 -19.03
N ASN A 58 -28.72 13.72 -17.93
CA ASN A 58 -30.08 13.19 -17.91
C ASN A 58 -30.30 12.02 -18.89
N GLY A 59 -29.48 10.98 -18.75
CA GLY A 59 -29.54 9.78 -19.62
C GLY A 59 -29.12 10.00 -21.08
N SER A 60 -28.44 11.11 -21.39
CA SER A 60 -27.81 11.31 -22.70
C SER A 60 -26.73 10.26 -22.96
N THR A 61 -26.55 9.88 -24.23
CA THR A 61 -25.38 9.11 -24.71
C THR A 61 -24.40 9.97 -25.52
N THR A 62 -24.61 11.29 -25.52
CA THR A 62 -23.71 12.27 -26.14
C THR A 62 -23.02 13.05 -25.03
N VAL A 63 -21.69 13.09 -25.08
CA VAL A 63 -20.85 13.84 -24.13
C VAL A 63 -21.28 15.30 -24.15
N GLU A 64 -21.66 15.83 -22.98
CA GLU A 64 -21.92 17.26 -22.83
C GLU A 64 -20.69 18.02 -22.39
N ASN A 65 -19.86 17.37 -21.58
CA ASN A 65 -18.61 17.93 -21.11
C ASN A 65 -17.53 16.86 -21.07
N LEU A 66 -16.36 17.23 -21.60
CA LEU A 66 -15.11 16.50 -21.48
C LEU A 66 -14.10 17.48 -20.89
N TYR A 67 -13.50 17.10 -19.78
CA TYR A 67 -12.58 17.92 -19.02
C TYR A 67 -11.26 17.17 -18.85
N PRO A 68 -10.23 17.49 -19.65
CA PRO A 68 -8.89 16.94 -19.48
C PRO A 68 -8.31 17.39 -18.15
N LEU A 69 -7.75 16.45 -17.39
CA LEU A 69 -7.01 16.76 -16.18
C LEU A 69 -5.58 17.18 -16.55
N SER A 70 -4.87 17.78 -15.59
CA SER A 70 -3.48 18.18 -15.79
C SER A 70 -2.75 18.22 -14.46
N GLY A 71 -1.41 18.18 -14.52
CA GLY A 71 -0.56 18.10 -13.34
C GLY A 71 -0.17 16.67 -13.01
N SER A 72 0.51 16.50 -11.89
CA SER A 72 0.84 15.20 -11.33
C SER A 72 0.12 15.06 -10.00
N LEU A 73 -0.46 13.89 -9.76
CA LEU A 73 -1.11 13.54 -8.50
C LEU A 73 -0.23 12.53 -7.77
N THR A 74 0.27 12.88 -6.58
CA THR A 74 1.13 11.99 -5.79
C THR A 74 0.36 10.78 -5.29
N ASN A 75 1.01 9.62 -5.12
CA ASN A 75 0.35 8.49 -4.46
C ASN A 75 -0.06 8.86 -3.03
N GLY A 76 -1.32 8.59 -2.68
CA GLY A 76 -1.92 8.97 -1.40
C GLY A 76 -2.62 10.33 -1.40
N GLU A 77 -2.46 11.14 -2.45
CA GLU A 77 -3.13 12.44 -2.58
C GLU A 77 -4.46 12.34 -3.35
N VAL A 78 -5.24 13.41 -3.26
CA VAL A 78 -6.49 13.59 -4.00
C VAL A 78 -6.42 14.80 -4.93
N TYR A 79 -7.26 14.81 -5.96
CA TYR A 79 -7.46 15.94 -6.86
C TYR A 79 -8.95 16.33 -6.86
N VAL A 80 -9.25 17.53 -6.38
CA VAL A 80 -10.62 18.01 -6.16
C VAL A 80 -11.03 19.00 -7.24
N ILE A 81 -12.21 18.77 -7.81
CA ILE A 81 -12.84 19.64 -8.81
C ILE A 81 -14.19 20.10 -8.28
N ALA A 82 -14.28 21.38 -7.93
CA ALA A 82 -15.44 22.01 -7.35
C ALA A 82 -16.13 23.00 -8.28
N ASN A 83 -17.41 23.23 -8.05
CA ASN A 83 -18.13 24.34 -8.65
C ASN A 83 -17.59 25.66 -8.08
N SER A 84 -17.16 26.63 -8.90
CA SER A 84 -16.63 27.92 -8.41
C SER A 84 -17.60 28.77 -7.57
N GLN A 85 -18.88 28.40 -7.50
CA GLN A 85 -19.88 29.04 -6.64
C GLN A 85 -20.24 28.19 -5.42
N ALA A 86 -19.49 27.12 -5.14
CA ALA A 86 -19.60 26.31 -3.94
C ALA A 86 -19.21 27.09 -2.69
N ASP A 87 -19.37 26.47 -1.52
CA ASP A 87 -19.04 27.05 -0.23
C ASP A 87 -17.58 27.56 -0.21
N PRO A 88 -17.36 28.87 -0.05
CA PRO A 88 -16.02 29.47 -0.11
C PRO A 88 -15.14 29.13 1.09
N THR A 89 -15.70 28.50 2.12
CA THR A 89 -15.01 28.10 3.34
C THR A 89 -14.90 26.60 3.51
N GLY A 90 -15.86 25.84 2.96
CA GLY A 90 -15.93 24.39 3.12
C GLY A 90 -15.50 23.58 1.90
N ILE A 91 -15.54 24.14 0.68
CA ILE A 91 -15.27 23.38 -0.55
C ILE A 91 -14.20 24.07 -1.40
N LEU A 92 -14.36 25.37 -1.69
CA LEU A 92 -13.43 26.08 -2.58
C LEU A 92 -11.96 26.14 -2.10
N PRO A 93 -11.63 26.12 -0.80
CA PRO A 93 -10.24 26.06 -0.36
C PRO A 93 -9.47 24.83 -0.86
N PHE A 94 -10.19 23.76 -1.19
CA PHE A 94 -9.63 22.48 -1.62
C PHE A 94 -9.67 22.29 -3.13
N ASN A 95 -10.15 23.27 -3.90
CA ASN A 95 -10.33 23.09 -5.34
C ASN A 95 -9.00 23.20 -6.11
N ASP A 96 -8.52 22.08 -6.66
CA ASP A 96 -7.28 21.97 -7.44
C ASP A 96 -7.44 22.36 -8.92
N ASP A 97 -8.68 22.39 -9.40
CA ASP A 97 -8.98 22.92 -10.73
C ASP A 97 -8.62 24.41 -10.81
N ASP A 98 -8.10 24.86 -11.96
CA ASP A 98 -7.73 26.26 -12.20
C ASP A 98 -8.94 27.23 -12.25
N GLY A 99 -10.14 26.71 -11.97
CA GLY A 99 -11.41 27.41 -11.94
C GLY A 99 -11.90 27.82 -13.32
N SER A 100 -11.26 27.35 -14.39
CA SER A 100 -11.52 27.82 -15.75
C SER A 100 -12.76 27.18 -16.38
N ILE A 101 -13.18 25.98 -15.94
CA ILE A 101 -14.32 25.26 -16.55
C ILE A 101 -15.11 24.43 -15.53
N MET A 102 -16.05 25.10 -14.85
CA MET A 102 -16.97 24.51 -13.87
C MET A 102 -18.02 23.54 -14.42
N THR A 103 -18.08 23.34 -15.73
CA THR A 103 -19.27 22.69 -16.31
C THR A 103 -19.37 21.23 -15.91
N VAL A 104 -18.28 20.52 -15.62
CA VAL A 104 -18.33 19.11 -15.17
C VAL A 104 -19.13 18.96 -13.87
N THR A 105 -19.12 19.96 -12.98
CA THR A 105 -19.84 19.95 -11.69
C THR A 105 -21.30 20.44 -11.78
N TYR A 106 -21.85 20.60 -13.00
CA TYR A 106 -23.27 20.96 -13.20
C TYR A 106 -24.23 19.77 -13.09
N TYR A 107 -23.74 18.61 -12.63
CA TYR A 107 -24.57 17.44 -12.39
C TYR A 107 -25.62 17.72 -11.31
N ASN A 108 -26.75 17.03 -11.32
CA ASN A 108 -27.82 17.16 -10.32
C ASN A 108 -28.40 15.82 -9.87
N GLY A 109 -27.55 14.80 -9.85
CA GLY A 109 -27.82 13.47 -9.31
C GLY A 109 -28.29 12.43 -10.34
N ASP A 110 -28.80 12.85 -11.50
CA ASP A 110 -29.29 12.04 -12.62
C ASP A 110 -28.37 12.05 -13.86
N ASP A 111 -27.18 12.64 -13.73
CA ASP A 111 -26.12 12.63 -14.74
C ASP A 111 -25.17 11.44 -14.57
N TYR A 112 -24.66 10.92 -15.68
CA TYR A 112 -23.51 10.01 -15.67
C TYR A 112 -22.21 10.81 -15.63
N LEU A 113 -21.30 10.39 -14.76
CA LEU A 113 -19.92 10.85 -14.67
C LEU A 113 -18.97 9.67 -14.90
N GLY A 114 -17.94 9.89 -15.69
CA GLY A 114 -16.87 8.90 -15.88
C GLY A 114 -15.51 9.54 -15.72
N LEU A 115 -14.61 8.85 -15.03
CA LEU A 115 -13.17 9.06 -15.09
C LEU A 115 -12.65 8.17 -16.22
N ILE A 116 -12.03 8.78 -17.23
CA ILE A 116 -11.53 8.10 -18.42
C ILE A 116 -10.02 8.24 -18.55
N GLN A 117 -9.37 7.23 -19.13
CA GLN A 117 -7.94 7.22 -19.41
C GLN A 117 -7.70 7.17 -20.92
N ASP A 118 -6.73 7.95 -21.40
CA ASP A 118 -6.15 7.80 -22.73
C ASP A 118 -5.12 6.68 -22.74
N SER A 119 -5.60 5.43 -22.85
CA SER A 119 -4.76 4.23 -22.79
C SER A 119 -3.77 4.08 -23.95
N ASN A 120 -3.84 4.93 -24.98
CA ASN A 120 -2.95 4.90 -26.13
C ASN A 120 -1.89 6.03 -26.11
N ASN A 121 -1.97 6.95 -25.13
CA ASN A 121 -1.08 8.10 -24.93
C ASN A 121 -0.92 9.00 -26.18
N ASP A 122 -1.94 9.12 -27.03
CA ASP A 122 -1.91 10.01 -28.20
C ASP A 122 -2.34 11.46 -27.88
N GLY A 123 -2.80 11.70 -26.65
CA GLY A 123 -3.24 13.00 -26.15
C GLY A 123 -4.62 13.40 -26.65
N VAL A 124 -5.40 12.45 -27.18
CA VAL A 124 -6.74 12.67 -27.74
C VAL A 124 -7.75 11.76 -27.04
N PHE A 125 -8.58 12.36 -26.19
CA PHE A 125 -9.72 11.65 -25.62
C PHE A 125 -10.80 11.40 -26.69
N ASP A 126 -10.87 10.17 -27.18
CA ASP A 126 -11.82 9.73 -28.20
C ASP A 126 -12.57 8.45 -27.79
N ASN A 127 -13.26 7.82 -28.74
CA ASN A 127 -14.01 6.59 -28.51
C ASN A 127 -13.14 5.34 -28.26
N SER A 128 -11.82 5.48 -28.17
CA SER A 128 -10.87 4.49 -27.67
C SER A 128 -10.44 4.71 -26.21
N SER A 129 -10.73 5.88 -25.62
CA SER A 129 -10.50 6.12 -24.19
C SER A 129 -11.48 5.28 -23.35
N GLU A 130 -10.93 4.53 -22.40
CA GLU A 130 -11.72 3.63 -21.56
C GLU A 130 -12.11 4.33 -20.25
N ALA A 131 -13.35 4.11 -19.79
CA ALA A 131 -13.74 4.50 -18.45
C ALA A 131 -13.04 3.58 -17.45
N ILE A 132 -12.48 4.16 -16.39
CA ILE A 132 -11.81 3.43 -15.32
C ILE A 132 -12.63 3.46 -14.02
N ASP A 133 -13.44 4.51 -13.82
CA ASP A 133 -14.39 4.60 -12.71
C ASP A 133 -15.61 5.44 -13.10
N VAL A 134 -16.80 5.14 -12.54
CA VAL A 134 -18.05 5.80 -12.94
C VAL A 134 -19.01 6.08 -11.79
N ILE A 135 -19.80 7.14 -11.94
CA ILE A 135 -20.97 7.45 -11.11
C ILE A 135 -22.19 7.56 -12.03
N GLY A 136 -23.20 6.73 -11.78
CA GLY A 136 -24.41 6.64 -12.61
C GLY A 136 -24.33 5.61 -13.76
N VAL A 137 -25.44 5.44 -14.49
CA VAL A 137 -25.51 4.51 -15.63
C VAL A 137 -25.63 5.29 -16.94
N LEU A 138 -24.67 5.12 -17.85
CA LEU A 138 -24.67 5.81 -19.14
C LEU A 138 -25.94 5.48 -19.94
N GLY A 139 -26.63 6.53 -20.39
CA GLY A 139 -27.86 6.39 -21.17
C GLY A 139 -29.14 6.20 -20.34
N GLU A 140 -29.05 6.21 -19.01
CA GLU A 140 -30.21 6.11 -18.11
C GLU A 140 -30.47 7.42 -17.36
N ASP A 141 -31.75 7.73 -17.20
CA ASP A 141 -32.25 8.84 -16.39
C ASP A 141 -33.07 8.24 -15.22
N PRO A 142 -32.56 8.27 -13.97
CA PRO A 142 -33.23 7.67 -12.83
C PRO A 142 -34.51 8.44 -12.48
N ALA A 143 -35.66 7.76 -12.52
CA ALA A 143 -36.98 8.38 -12.30
C ALA A 143 -37.16 9.09 -10.93
N SER A 144 -36.27 8.84 -9.97
CA SER A 144 -36.24 9.50 -8.66
C SER A 144 -35.39 10.79 -8.62
N GLY A 145 -34.76 11.20 -9.72
CA GLY A 145 -33.81 12.30 -9.78
C GLY A 145 -32.40 11.94 -9.30
N GLY A 146 -32.17 10.67 -8.96
CA GLY A 146 -30.87 10.12 -8.57
C GLY A 146 -30.92 8.61 -8.36
N TRP A 147 -29.77 7.95 -8.44
CA TRP A 147 -29.61 6.51 -8.20
C TRP A 147 -29.59 6.20 -6.70
N ALA A 148 -30.05 5.00 -6.33
CA ALA A 148 -29.90 4.51 -4.97
C ALA A 148 -28.46 4.02 -4.73
N VAL A 149 -27.92 4.27 -3.54
CA VAL A 149 -26.57 3.86 -3.11
C VAL A 149 -26.66 3.35 -1.68
N ALA A 150 -26.02 2.22 -1.37
CA ALA A 150 -26.00 1.61 -0.04
C ALA A 150 -27.38 1.40 0.63
N GLY A 151 -28.45 1.30 -0.18
CA GLY A 151 -29.83 1.18 0.30
C GLY A 151 -30.56 2.51 0.55
N THR A 152 -29.86 3.65 0.44
CA THR A 152 -30.46 4.99 0.46
C THR A 152 -31.02 5.33 -0.92
N SER A 153 -32.30 5.69 -0.97
CA SER A 153 -32.99 6.05 -2.22
C SER A 153 -32.51 7.40 -2.75
N ALA A 154 -32.20 7.47 -4.06
CA ALA A 154 -31.76 8.70 -4.73
C ALA A 154 -30.53 9.36 -4.08
N ALA A 155 -29.60 8.55 -3.57
CA ALA A 155 -28.41 8.99 -2.86
C ALA A 155 -27.37 9.73 -3.73
N THR A 156 -27.45 9.67 -5.06
CA THR A 156 -26.64 10.59 -5.89
C THR A 156 -27.22 12.00 -5.95
N ALA A 157 -28.43 12.23 -5.43
CA ALA A 157 -29.01 13.56 -5.24
C ALA A 157 -29.06 13.90 -3.75
N GLU A 158 -28.69 15.13 -3.42
CA GLU A 158 -28.79 15.78 -2.12
C GLU A 158 -28.03 15.02 -1.01
N HIS A 159 -26.88 14.43 -1.33
CA HIS A 159 -25.99 13.71 -0.40
C HIS A 159 -24.52 13.89 -0.78
N THR A 160 -23.65 13.50 0.14
CA THR A 160 -22.23 13.27 -0.13
C THR A 160 -21.96 11.77 -0.09
N LEU A 161 -21.20 11.27 -1.06
CA LEU A 161 -20.78 9.87 -1.17
C LEU A 161 -19.27 9.82 -0.99
N VAL A 162 -18.80 9.08 0.03
CA VAL A 162 -17.37 8.83 0.26
C VAL A 162 -17.08 7.38 -0.09
N ARG A 163 -16.03 7.13 -0.87
CA ARG A 163 -15.56 5.78 -1.22
C ARG A 163 -15.01 5.09 0.02
N LYS A 164 -15.16 3.77 0.14
CA LYS A 164 -14.54 3.01 1.23
C LYS A 164 -13.04 2.81 0.99
N SER A 165 -12.24 2.85 2.04
CA SER A 165 -10.78 2.63 2.10
C SER A 165 -10.34 1.30 1.52
N THR A 166 -11.19 0.27 1.59
CA THR A 166 -10.89 -1.04 1.03
C THR A 166 -10.95 -1.08 -0.50
N ILE A 167 -11.37 0.01 -1.16
CA ILE A 167 -11.52 0.07 -2.61
C ILE A 167 -10.31 0.74 -3.23
N THR A 168 -9.41 -0.06 -3.79
CA THR A 168 -8.14 0.40 -4.38
C THR A 168 -8.15 0.45 -5.90
N SER A 169 -9.29 0.21 -6.54
CA SER A 169 -9.44 0.25 -8.00
C SER A 169 -10.82 0.73 -8.42
N GLY A 170 -10.89 1.42 -9.57
CA GLY A 170 -12.12 2.00 -10.10
C GLY A 170 -13.11 0.93 -10.58
N ASN A 171 -14.40 1.28 -10.61
CA ASN A 171 -15.46 0.36 -10.98
C ASN A 171 -16.36 0.94 -12.08
N THR A 172 -16.30 0.35 -13.27
CA THR A 172 -17.09 0.78 -14.44
C THR A 172 -18.54 0.25 -14.43
N ASN A 173 -18.89 -0.60 -13.46
CA ASN A 173 -20.24 -1.10 -13.26
C ASN A 173 -20.89 -0.41 -12.06
N TRP A 174 -21.54 0.73 -12.32
CA TRP A 174 -22.22 1.50 -11.27
C TRP A 174 -23.19 0.70 -10.41
N SER A 175 -23.93 -0.26 -10.99
CA SER A 175 -24.89 -1.06 -10.21
C SER A 175 -24.20 -1.97 -9.19
N ALA A 176 -22.96 -2.42 -9.48
CA ALA A 176 -22.14 -3.15 -8.52
C ALA A 176 -21.52 -2.19 -7.50
N SER A 177 -20.97 -1.06 -7.97
CA SER A 177 -20.34 -0.05 -7.12
C SER A 177 -21.30 0.57 -6.10
N ALA A 178 -22.48 1.01 -6.55
CA ALA A 178 -23.49 1.63 -5.71
C ALA A 178 -24.05 0.68 -4.64
N GLY A 179 -24.10 -0.63 -4.93
CA GLY A 179 -24.69 -1.63 -4.06
C GLY A 179 -26.16 -1.36 -3.73
N ASN A 180 -26.73 -2.16 -2.84
CA ASN A 180 -28.11 -1.99 -2.34
C ASN A 180 -28.22 -2.06 -0.81
N THR A 181 -27.10 -2.26 -0.12
CA THR A 181 -26.95 -2.27 1.34
C THR A 181 -25.60 -1.62 1.68
N ALA A 182 -25.40 -1.21 2.93
CA ALA A 182 -24.11 -0.70 3.40
C ALA A 182 -22.98 -1.72 3.19
N ASP A 183 -23.23 -3.02 3.36
CA ASP A 183 -22.20 -4.07 3.28
C ASP A 183 -21.69 -4.28 1.85
N ASN A 184 -22.58 -4.29 0.86
CA ASN A 184 -22.23 -4.57 -0.55
C ASN A 184 -22.03 -3.33 -1.41
N SER A 185 -22.07 -2.13 -0.83
CA SER A 185 -21.75 -0.88 -1.51
C SER A 185 -20.25 -0.56 -1.35
N GLU A 186 -19.66 0.02 -2.39
CA GLU A 186 -18.33 0.63 -2.36
C GLU A 186 -18.34 2.04 -1.74
N TRP A 187 -19.53 2.57 -1.45
CA TRP A 187 -19.76 3.94 -1.01
C TRP A 187 -20.41 4.01 0.36
N ILE A 188 -20.05 5.05 1.11
CA ILE A 188 -20.68 5.49 2.35
C ILE A 188 -21.52 6.71 2.01
N VAL A 189 -22.82 6.64 2.32
CA VAL A 189 -23.78 7.72 2.03
C VAL A 189 -23.89 8.61 3.26
N LEU A 190 -23.37 9.83 3.15
CA LEU A 190 -23.43 10.86 4.18
C LEU A 190 -24.57 11.84 3.91
N ALA A 191 -24.97 12.58 4.93
CA ALA A 191 -26.02 13.59 4.80
C ALA A 191 -25.62 14.67 3.78
N GLN A 192 -26.61 15.33 3.18
CA GLN A 192 -26.38 16.51 2.37
C GLN A 192 -25.46 17.51 3.09
N ASN A 193 -24.59 18.16 2.32
CA ASN A 193 -23.68 19.19 2.82
C ASN A 193 -22.68 18.68 3.86
N THR A 194 -22.20 17.46 3.68
CA THR A 194 -21.07 16.92 4.44
C THR A 194 -19.84 17.02 3.56
N TRP A 195 -18.83 17.78 3.98
CA TRP A 195 -17.54 17.94 3.28
C TRP A 195 -16.42 17.98 4.32
N ASN A 196 -16.58 17.20 5.39
CA ASN A 196 -15.58 17.04 6.44
C ASN A 196 -14.40 16.16 6.02
N TYR A 197 -14.53 15.53 4.84
CA TYR A 197 -13.66 14.46 4.32
C TYR A 197 -13.03 14.84 2.97
N ILE A 198 -13.38 16.01 2.44
CA ILE A 198 -12.76 16.55 1.24
C ILE A 198 -11.27 16.79 1.50
N ASP A 199 -10.45 16.65 0.46
CA ASP A 199 -9.00 16.84 0.46
C ASP A 199 -8.21 15.71 1.14
N SER A 200 -8.83 14.55 1.37
CA SER A 200 -8.12 13.39 1.90
C SER A 200 -8.84 12.08 1.59
N HIS A 201 -8.07 11.02 1.35
CA HIS A 201 -8.57 9.65 1.27
C HIS A 201 -7.40 8.69 1.57
N PRO A 202 -7.59 7.54 2.26
CA PRO A 202 -8.84 6.94 2.70
C PRO A 202 -9.38 7.39 4.07
N HIS A 203 -10.65 7.06 4.34
CA HIS A 203 -11.36 7.35 5.60
C HIS A 203 -11.86 6.08 6.34
N PRO A 204 -10.96 5.23 6.85
CA PRO A 204 -11.36 4.02 7.58
C PRO A 204 -12.18 4.33 8.85
N GLU A 205 -12.11 5.54 9.40
CA GLU A 205 -12.95 5.98 10.51
C GLU A 205 -14.43 6.14 10.16
N LEU A 206 -14.75 6.31 8.86
CA LEU A 206 -16.12 6.29 8.35
C LEU A 206 -16.65 4.86 8.15
N GLU A 207 -15.74 3.89 8.06
CA GLU A 207 -16.05 2.47 7.87
C GLU A 207 -16.32 1.84 9.23
N SER A 208 -17.60 1.86 9.60
CA SER A 208 -18.21 1.39 10.85
C SER A 208 -17.24 0.87 11.94
N THR A 209 -17.13 1.64 13.02
CA THR A 209 -16.70 1.20 14.36
C THR A 209 -17.73 0.28 15.03
N ASP A 210 -18.57 -0.39 14.24
CA ASP A 210 -19.65 -1.23 14.74
C ASP A 210 -19.06 -2.46 15.44
N THR A 211 -19.64 -2.77 16.59
CA THR A 211 -19.42 -4.03 17.26
C THR A 211 -19.82 -5.16 16.31
N ALA A 212 -18.88 -6.03 15.99
CA ALA A 212 -19.08 -7.13 15.05
C ALA A 212 -18.52 -8.45 15.58
N ILE A 213 -19.10 -9.55 15.13
CA ILE A 213 -18.56 -10.90 15.28
C ILE A 213 -18.74 -11.64 13.96
N SER A 214 -17.71 -12.33 13.48
CA SER A 214 -17.72 -13.01 12.19
C SER A 214 -16.95 -14.33 12.24
N ILE A 215 -17.57 -15.41 11.76
CA ILE A 215 -16.97 -16.75 11.65
C ILE A 215 -16.04 -16.75 10.44
N THR A 216 -14.76 -17.04 10.66
CA THR A 216 -13.76 -17.15 9.60
C THR A 216 -13.53 -18.59 9.15
N ASN A 217 -13.81 -19.56 10.01
CA ASN A 217 -13.75 -20.99 9.69
C ASN A 217 -14.77 -21.76 10.54
N PRO A 218 -15.50 -22.76 10.01
CA PRO A 218 -15.55 -23.15 8.60
C PRO A 218 -16.22 -22.10 7.72
N THR A 219 -16.04 -22.19 6.40
CA THR A 219 -16.75 -21.34 5.45
C THR A 219 -18.17 -21.87 5.19
N ALA A 220 -19.10 -20.98 4.84
CA ALA A 220 -20.48 -21.37 4.57
C ALA A 220 -20.57 -22.37 3.41
N GLY A 221 -21.17 -23.53 3.68
CA GLY A 221 -21.31 -24.65 2.75
C GLY A 221 -20.12 -25.61 2.71
N ALA A 222 -19.08 -25.40 3.52
CA ALA A 222 -17.92 -26.28 3.57
C ALA A 222 -18.31 -27.74 3.89
N THR A 223 -17.62 -28.69 3.26
CA THR A 223 -17.67 -30.11 3.67
C THR A 223 -16.38 -30.45 4.39
N LEU A 224 -16.50 -30.78 5.67
CA LEU A 224 -15.41 -31.16 6.56
C LEU A 224 -15.40 -32.69 6.68
N TYR A 225 -14.21 -33.27 6.67
CA TYR A 225 -14.01 -34.72 6.68
C TYR A 225 -13.50 -35.24 8.04
N SER A 226 -13.81 -34.49 9.10
CA SER A 226 -13.51 -34.79 10.50
C SER A 226 -14.78 -34.57 11.33
N SER A 227 -15.02 -35.44 12.31
CA SER A 227 -16.07 -35.23 13.33
C SER A 227 -15.69 -34.18 14.36
N ASP A 228 -14.41 -33.88 14.48
CA ASP A 228 -13.90 -32.82 15.35
C ASP A 228 -13.63 -31.58 14.48
N VAL A 229 -14.32 -30.48 14.79
CA VAL A 229 -14.36 -29.24 14.00
C VAL A 229 -13.99 -28.06 14.88
N THR A 230 -12.92 -27.37 14.49
CA THR A 230 -12.51 -26.10 15.08
C THR A 230 -13.20 -24.95 14.35
N VAL A 231 -13.89 -24.10 15.10
CA VAL A 231 -14.57 -22.91 14.58
C VAL A 231 -13.78 -21.67 15.01
N SER A 232 -13.20 -20.99 14.04
CA SER A 232 -12.45 -19.74 14.23
C SER A 232 -13.33 -18.55 13.88
N PHE A 233 -13.15 -17.45 14.59
CA PHE A 233 -13.94 -16.23 14.41
C PHE A 233 -13.16 -14.99 14.85
N ILE A 234 -13.62 -13.82 14.40
CA ILE A 234 -13.07 -12.52 14.76
C ILE A 234 -14.15 -11.73 15.51
N VAL A 235 -13.72 -10.99 16.53
CA VAL A 235 -14.55 -10.01 17.25
C VAL A 235 -13.93 -8.64 17.04
N SER A 236 -14.74 -7.67 16.60
CA SER A 236 -14.32 -6.30 16.35
C SER A 236 -15.09 -5.35 17.26
N ASN A 237 -14.41 -4.31 17.76
CA ASN A 237 -15.01 -3.23 18.58
C ASN A 237 -15.84 -3.76 19.77
N PHE A 238 -15.35 -4.83 20.42
CA PHE A 238 -15.98 -5.44 21.59
C PHE A 238 -14.99 -6.25 22.45
N THR A 239 -14.85 -5.87 23.71
CA THR A 239 -13.95 -6.52 24.68
C THR A 239 -14.65 -7.69 25.36
N VAL A 240 -14.33 -8.92 24.94
CA VAL A 240 -14.85 -10.16 25.51
C VAL A 240 -14.16 -10.47 26.85
N ALA A 241 -14.91 -10.56 27.94
CA ALA A 241 -14.38 -10.89 29.25
C ALA A 241 -15.43 -11.49 30.20
N THR A 242 -14.99 -12.15 31.28
CA THR A 242 -15.87 -12.58 32.37
C THR A 242 -16.40 -11.40 33.21
N GLY A 243 -15.79 -10.23 33.09
CA GLY A 243 -16.22 -8.96 33.70
C GLY A 243 -15.19 -7.85 33.50
N GLY A 244 -15.64 -6.60 33.46
CA GLY A 244 -14.79 -5.43 33.21
C GLY A 244 -14.52 -5.12 31.73
N GLY A 245 -14.92 -6.01 30.81
CA GLY A 245 -15.05 -5.74 29.38
C GLY A 245 -16.48 -5.36 28.99
N ASP A 246 -16.76 -5.26 27.69
CA ASP A 246 -18.06 -4.85 27.14
C ASP A 246 -19.13 -5.95 27.31
N GLY A 247 -18.71 -7.22 27.28
CA GLY A 247 -19.56 -8.37 27.56
C GLY A 247 -18.91 -9.70 27.18
N HIS A 248 -19.66 -10.65 26.63
CA HIS A 248 -19.17 -11.98 26.28
C HIS A 248 -19.87 -12.60 25.06
N ILE A 249 -19.40 -13.77 24.61
CA ILE A 249 -19.91 -14.47 23.43
C ILE A 249 -20.88 -15.57 23.85
N HIS A 250 -21.98 -15.71 23.12
CA HIS A 250 -22.84 -16.88 23.14
C HIS A 250 -22.75 -17.61 21.80
N TYR A 251 -22.88 -18.94 21.83
CA TYR A 251 -23.04 -19.73 20.60
C TYR A 251 -24.00 -20.91 20.78
N SER A 252 -24.52 -21.43 19.68
CA SER A 252 -25.39 -22.61 19.65
C SER A 252 -25.18 -23.40 18.35
N LEU A 253 -25.02 -24.71 18.50
CA LEU A 253 -24.94 -25.67 17.39
C LEU A 253 -26.30 -26.35 17.19
N ASP A 254 -26.80 -26.36 15.96
CA ASP A 254 -28.05 -27.00 15.52
C ASP A 254 -29.30 -26.61 16.32
N GLY A 255 -29.33 -25.37 16.82
CA GLY A 255 -30.40 -24.89 17.71
C GLY A 255 -30.39 -25.58 19.09
N GLY A 256 -29.26 -26.17 19.48
CA GLY A 256 -28.99 -26.75 20.79
C GLY A 256 -28.87 -25.71 21.90
N PRO A 257 -28.43 -26.13 23.10
CA PRO A 257 -28.28 -25.20 24.23
C PRO A 257 -27.26 -24.11 23.92
N THR A 258 -27.53 -22.90 24.40
CA THR A 258 -26.58 -21.78 24.36
C THR A 258 -25.38 -22.08 25.26
N VAL A 259 -24.18 -21.92 24.71
CA VAL A 259 -22.91 -21.99 25.43
C VAL A 259 -22.32 -20.59 25.56
N MET A 260 -21.69 -20.30 26.70
CA MET A 260 -21.09 -19.00 27.01
C MET A 260 -19.58 -19.10 26.91
N GLN A 261 -18.96 -18.11 26.26
CA GLN A 261 -17.53 -18.03 26.11
C GLN A 261 -17.02 -16.62 26.47
N TYR A 262 -15.94 -16.58 27.25
CA TYR A 262 -15.40 -15.37 27.86
C TYR A 262 -13.98 -15.02 27.36
N ASN A 263 -13.60 -15.54 26.21
CA ASN A 263 -12.37 -15.24 25.49
C ASN A 263 -12.62 -15.36 23.98
N VAL A 264 -11.63 -15.01 23.17
CA VAL A 264 -11.70 -15.04 21.71
C VAL A 264 -10.97 -16.26 21.11
N ASN A 265 -10.82 -17.34 21.88
CA ASN A 265 -10.23 -18.57 21.36
C ASN A 265 -11.22 -19.29 20.44
N ASP A 266 -10.72 -20.15 19.57
CA ASP A 266 -11.56 -20.98 18.72
C ASP A 266 -12.51 -21.88 19.53
N ILE A 267 -13.68 -22.15 18.96
CA ILE A 267 -14.68 -23.08 19.51
C ILE A 267 -14.38 -24.48 18.97
N GLU A 268 -14.05 -25.41 19.87
CA GLU A 268 -13.85 -26.82 19.53
C GLU A 268 -15.18 -27.58 19.63
N LEU A 269 -15.62 -28.18 18.52
CA LEU A 269 -16.78 -29.06 18.44
C LEU A 269 -16.30 -30.49 18.22
N GLU A 270 -16.56 -31.39 19.17
CA GLU A 270 -16.12 -32.79 19.09
C GLU A 270 -17.28 -33.73 18.75
N ASP A 271 -16.97 -34.89 18.17
CA ASP A 271 -17.92 -35.99 17.91
C ASP A 271 -19.16 -35.59 17.08
N LEU A 272 -19.02 -34.66 16.13
CA LEU A 272 -20.10 -34.25 15.24
C LEU A 272 -20.57 -35.42 14.33
N ALA A 273 -21.88 -35.48 14.09
CA ALA A 273 -22.47 -36.51 13.23
C ALA A 273 -22.19 -36.22 11.75
N GLU A 274 -22.12 -37.25 10.91
CA GLU A 274 -21.95 -37.10 9.45
C GLU A 274 -23.22 -36.54 8.79
N THR A 275 -23.46 -35.24 8.94
CA THR A 275 -24.62 -34.54 8.41
C THR A 275 -24.34 -33.04 8.28
N SER A 276 -25.34 -32.29 7.82
CA SER A 276 -25.25 -30.83 7.78
C SER A 276 -25.51 -30.25 9.18
N HIS A 277 -24.62 -29.35 9.59
CA HIS A 277 -24.65 -28.61 10.84
C HIS A 277 -24.83 -27.11 10.59
N SER A 278 -25.39 -26.40 11.56
CA SER A 278 -25.47 -24.95 11.59
C SER A 278 -25.07 -24.42 12.95
N LEU A 279 -24.07 -23.54 12.99
CA LEU A 279 -23.61 -22.85 14.19
C LEU A 279 -23.95 -21.38 14.07
N ILE A 280 -24.54 -20.81 15.13
CA ILE A 280 -24.70 -19.37 15.31
C ILE A 280 -23.83 -18.91 16.49
N ILE A 281 -23.12 -17.79 16.32
CA ILE A 281 -22.37 -17.09 17.37
C ILE A 281 -22.89 -15.65 17.48
N TRP A 282 -22.97 -15.09 18.69
CA TRP A 282 -23.45 -13.72 18.91
C TRP A 282 -22.88 -13.07 20.16
N LEU A 283 -22.86 -11.75 20.18
CA LEU A 283 -22.39 -10.96 21.31
C LEU A 283 -23.53 -10.59 22.27
N VAL A 284 -23.22 -10.61 23.56
CA VAL A 284 -24.13 -10.20 24.64
C VAL A 284 -23.41 -9.30 25.63
N ASP A 285 -24.16 -8.42 26.30
CA ASP A 285 -23.62 -7.60 27.37
C ASP A 285 -23.25 -8.41 28.64
N ASN A 286 -22.67 -7.74 29.63
CA ASN A 286 -22.35 -8.35 30.93
C ASN A 286 -23.58 -8.89 31.71
N SER A 287 -24.81 -8.55 31.30
CA SER A 287 -26.06 -9.05 31.86
C SER A 287 -26.65 -10.25 31.11
N HIS A 288 -25.92 -10.77 30.11
CA HIS A 288 -26.35 -11.85 29.21
C HIS A 288 -27.51 -11.45 28.29
N SER A 289 -27.69 -10.15 28.07
CA SER A 289 -28.68 -9.61 27.14
C SER A 289 -28.03 -9.39 25.77
N ASN A 290 -28.75 -9.70 24.70
CA ASN A 290 -28.29 -9.40 23.34
C ASN A 290 -28.05 -7.89 23.18
N LEU A 291 -27.04 -7.53 22.40
CA LEU A 291 -26.83 -6.16 21.96
C LEU A 291 -28.01 -5.69 21.08
N ASP A 292 -28.18 -4.36 20.97
CA ASP A 292 -29.18 -3.71 20.11
C ASP A 292 -28.46 -2.66 19.23
N PRO A 293 -28.29 -2.91 17.92
CA PRO A 293 -28.78 -4.06 17.17
C PRO A 293 -28.12 -5.39 17.58
N HIS A 294 -28.79 -6.50 17.28
CA HIS A 294 -28.29 -7.84 17.56
C HIS A 294 -27.07 -8.15 16.68
N VAL A 295 -25.92 -8.42 17.32
CA VAL A 295 -24.65 -8.69 16.62
C VAL A 295 -24.38 -10.20 16.64
N ALA A 296 -24.54 -10.85 15.50
CA ALA A 296 -24.41 -12.30 15.35
C ALA A 296 -23.94 -12.70 13.95
N ASP A 297 -23.36 -13.88 13.86
CA ASP A 297 -23.03 -14.55 12.61
C ASP A 297 -23.43 -16.03 12.66
N THR A 298 -23.76 -16.60 11.51
CA THR A 298 -24.20 -18.00 11.37
C THR A 298 -23.51 -18.67 10.20
N VAL A 299 -22.91 -19.82 10.45
CA VAL A 299 -22.34 -20.69 9.42
C VAL A 299 -23.15 -21.99 9.32
N ALA A 300 -23.30 -22.49 8.10
CA ALA A 300 -23.74 -23.85 7.84
C ALA A 300 -22.60 -24.63 7.17
N PHE A 301 -22.32 -25.84 7.62
CA PHE A 301 -21.29 -26.73 7.05
C PHE A 301 -21.78 -28.18 7.08
N THR A 302 -21.09 -29.10 6.40
CA THR A 302 -21.42 -30.53 6.40
C THR A 302 -20.23 -31.32 6.91
N VAL A 303 -20.45 -32.21 7.87
CA VAL A 303 -19.46 -33.23 8.24
C VAL A 303 -19.72 -34.48 7.42
N SER A 304 -18.67 -35.03 6.82
CA SER A 304 -18.70 -36.24 6.00
C SER A 304 -17.68 -37.25 6.51
N ALA A 305 -17.88 -38.52 6.17
CA ALA A 305 -16.90 -39.57 6.44
C ALA A 305 -15.50 -39.16 5.91
N PRO A 306 -14.42 -39.44 6.66
CA PRO A 306 -13.06 -39.11 6.26
C PRO A 306 -12.75 -39.57 4.83
N LEU A 307 -12.00 -38.74 4.11
CA LEU A 307 -11.49 -39.10 2.79
C LEU A 307 -10.59 -40.34 2.95
N ASN A 308 -10.79 -41.35 2.11
CA ASN A 308 -9.95 -42.56 2.09
C ASN A 308 -8.66 -42.36 1.28
N TYR A 309 -8.18 -41.13 1.14
CA TYR A 309 -6.94 -40.79 0.45
C TYR A 309 -6.10 -39.83 1.30
N ILE A 310 -4.80 -39.84 1.09
CA ILE A 310 -3.79 -38.97 1.73
C ILE A 310 -3.23 -37.98 0.71
N THR A 311 -2.54 -36.94 1.17
CA THR A 311 -1.83 -36.01 0.26
C THR A 311 -0.64 -36.70 -0.41
N ILE A 312 -0.16 -36.16 -1.53
CA ILE A 312 1.04 -36.70 -2.20
C ILE A 312 2.28 -36.57 -1.32
N ALA A 313 2.44 -35.49 -0.56
CA ALA A 313 3.52 -35.36 0.42
C ALA A 313 3.44 -36.43 1.52
N GLU A 314 2.25 -36.72 2.05
CA GLU A 314 2.05 -37.78 3.03
C GLU A 314 2.38 -39.16 2.43
N ALA A 315 2.05 -39.39 1.16
CA ALA A 315 2.42 -40.61 0.45
C ALA A 315 3.95 -40.72 0.27
N ARG A 316 4.64 -39.65 -0.13
CA ARG A 316 6.12 -39.59 -0.24
C ARG A 316 6.80 -39.88 1.10
N ALA A 317 6.18 -39.52 2.22
CA ALA A 317 6.69 -39.82 3.56
C ALA A 317 6.51 -41.29 4.01
N GLN A 318 5.75 -42.10 3.27
CA GLN A 318 5.56 -43.52 3.59
C GLN A 318 6.67 -44.40 3.01
N ALA A 319 6.83 -45.59 3.62
CA ALA A 319 7.79 -46.57 3.12
C ALA A 319 7.34 -47.13 1.76
N VAL A 320 8.26 -47.19 0.80
CA VAL A 320 8.10 -47.92 -0.47
C VAL A 320 7.57 -49.35 -0.21
N GLY A 321 6.59 -49.75 -1.02
CA GLY A 321 5.84 -51.01 -0.93
C GLY A 321 4.55 -50.90 -0.11
N THR A 322 4.30 -49.76 0.55
CA THR A 322 3.02 -49.50 1.22
C THR A 322 1.94 -49.17 0.19
N ASN A 323 0.71 -49.64 0.40
CA ASN A 323 -0.41 -49.20 -0.42
C ASN A 323 -0.91 -47.85 0.10
N ALA A 324 -1.06 -46.89 -0.79
CA ALA A 324 -1.67 -45.59 -0.52
C ALA A 324 -2.78 -45.32 -1.56
N THR A 325 -3.68 -44.40 -1.22
CA THR A 325 -4.59 -43.78 -2.17
C THR A 325 -4.32 -42.29 -2.12
N VAL A 326 -4.05 -41.68 -3.27
CA VAL A 326 -3.81 -40.24 -3.40
C VAL A 326 -4.78 -39.65 -4.41
N ARG A 327 -4.95 -38.32 -4.36
CA ARG A 327 -5.72 -37.58 -5.35
C ARG A 327 -4.92 -36.39 -5.84
N GLY A 328 -4.85 -36.20 -7.15
CA GLY A 328 -4.14 -35.06 -7.76
C GLY A 328 -4.66 -34.73 -9.15
N ILE A 329 -4.05 -33.74 -9.77
CA ILE A 329 -4.25 -33.35 -11.17
C ILE A 329 -3.19 -34.03 -12.03
N VAL A 330 -3.61 -34.66 -13.12
CA VAL A 330 -2.69 -35.20 -14.13
C VAL A 330 -2.02 -34.05 -14.86
N THR A 331 -0.70 -33.92 -14.73
CA THR A 331 0.07 -32.76 -15.22
C THR A 331 0.79 -33.00 -16.55
N THR A 332 0.87 -34.26 -16.99
CA THR A 332 1.59 -34.66 -18.20
C THR A 332 0.74 -35.57 -19.10
N PRO A 333 1.01 -35.62 -20.41
CA PRO A 333 0.62 -36.75 -21.24
C PRO A 333 1.23 -38.05 -20.72
N ASN A 334 0.81 -39.18 -21.29
CA ASN A 334 1.49 -40.45 -21.06
C ASN A 334 2.86 -40.42 -21.75
N TYR A 335 3.95 -40.50 -20.99
CA TYR A 335 5.32 -40.54 -21.53
C TYR A 335 5.73 -41.89 -22.11
N GLN A 336 4.77 -42.83 -22.24
CA GLN A 336 5.02 -44.19 -22.72
C GLN A 336 3.94 -44.61 -23.72
N THR A 337 4.35 -45.18 -24.86
CA THR A 337 3.41 -45.81 -25.81
C THR A 337 2.83 -47.15 -25.31
N ASP A 338 3.67 -48.02 -24.74
CA ASP A 338 3.29 -49.41 -24.36
C ASP A 338 3.09 -49.59 -22.83
N ASN A 339 3.25 -48.52 -22.05
CA ASN A 339 3.15 -48.50 -20.59
C ASN A 339 2.36 -47.27 -20.11
N THR A 340 2.18 -47.11 -18.80
CA THR A 340 1.61 -45.91 -18.19
C THR A 340 2.70 -45.13 -17.46
N GLU A 341 2.82 -43.85 -17.76
CA GLU A 341 3.65 -42.89 -17.03
C GLU A 341 3.01 -41.49 -17.11
N TYR A 342 2.22 -41.14 -16.08
CA TYR A 342 1.58 -39.83 -15.94
C TYR A 342 2.11 -39.11 -14.70
N GLY A 343 2.49 -37.84 -14.84
CA GLY A 343 2.70 -36.95 -13.70
C GLY A 343 1.37 -36.66 -13.00
N LEU A 344 1.38 -36.73 -11.67
CA LEU A 344 0.24 -36.42 -10.81
C LEU A 344 0.71 -35.45 -9.73
N GLN A 345 0.02 -34.33 -9.59
CA GLN A 345 0.41 -33.29 -8.64
C GLN A 345 -0.80 -32.78 -7.87
N ASP A 346 -0.63 -32.55 -6.57
CA ASP A 346 -1.55 -31.83 -5.71
C ASP A 346 -0.82 -30.62 -5.10
N ASN A 347 -1.47 -29.88 -4.19
CA ASN A 347 -0.86 -28.70 -3.58
C ASN A 347 0.32 -29.02 -2.64
N SER A 348 0.55 -30.30 -2.32
CA SER A 348 1.58 -30.76 -1.40
C SER A 348 2.80 -31.37 -2.09
N GLY A 349 2.66 -31.81 -3.35
CA GLY A 349 3.79 -32.22 -4.17
C GLY A 349 3.41 -33.10 -5.37
N GLY A 350 4.43 -33.67 -6.01
CA GLY A 350 4.30 -34.51 -7.20
C GLY A 350 4.68 -35.99 -6.99
N LEU A 351 4.05 -36.88 -7.78
CA LEU A 351 4.52 -38.25 -8.02
C LEU A 351 4.11 -38.72 -9.42
N VAL A 352 4.57 -39.90 -9.84
CA VAL A 352 4.18 -40.51 -11.12
C VAL A 352 3.21 -41.67 -10.91
N ILE A 353 2.14 -41.74 -11.71
CA ILE A 353 1.33 -42.95 -11.87
C ILE A 353 2.04 -43.86 -12.88
N PHE A 354 2.51 -45.02 -12.43
CA PHE A 354 3.25 -45.96 -13.28
C PHE A 354 2.59 -47.34 -13.36
N HIS A 355 2.50 -47.90 -14.56
CA HIS A 355 2.09 -49.29 -14.77
C HIS A 355 2.87 -49.91 -15.94
N TYR A 356 3.39 -51.12 -15.74
CA TYR A 356 4.04 -51.90 -16.79
C TYR A 356 3.02 -52.76 -17.57
N GLY A 357 2.86 -52.45 -18.86
CA GLY A 357 1.87 -53.06 -19.74
C GLY A 357 0.83 -52.06 -20.25
N GLU A 358 -0.12 -52.55 -21.05
CA GLU A 358 -1.18 -51.75 -21.66
C GLU A 358 -1.86 -50.83 -20.62
N PRO A 359 -2.00 -49.52 -20.90
CA PRO A 359 -2.54 -48.57 -19.95
C PRO A 359 -3.92 -48.96 -19.41
N TYR A 360 -4.06 -48.97 -18.08
CA TYR A 360 -5.32 -49.27 -17.40
C TYR A 360 -6.40 -48.23 -17.67
N ALA A 361 -6.01 -46.94 -17.71
CA ALA A 361 -6.90 -45.82 -18.00
C ALA A 361 -6.22 -44.87 -18.99
N SER A 362 -7.02 -44.29 -19.89
CA SER A 362 -6.58 -43.18 -20.73
C SER A 362 -6.87 -41.89 -19.98
N LEU A 363 -5.83 -41.29 -19.42
CA LEU A 363 -5.92 -40.01 -18.69
C LEU A 363 -5.47 -38.86 -19.59
N ALA A 364 -6.11 -37.70 -19.41
CA ALA A 364 -5.74 -36.45 -20.07
C ALA A 364 -5.13 -35.46 -19.07
N VAL A 365 -4.25 -34.58 -19.58
CA VAL A 365 -3.74 -33.43 -18.81
C VAL A 365 -4.92 -32.59 -18.30
N GLY A 366 -4.94 -32.31 -17.00
CA GLY A 366 -6.03 -31.62 -16.31
C GLY A 366 -7.12 -32.53 -15.73
N ASP A 367 -7.06 -33.85 -15.93
CA ASP A 367 -7.96 -34.76 -15.21
C ASP A 367 -7.58 -34.79 -13.71
N SER A 368 -8.58 -34.65 -12.83
CA SER A 368 -8.41 -34.94 -11.40
C SER A 368 -8.69 -36.42 -11.19
N VAL A 369 -7.72 -37.14 -10.64
CA VAL A 369 -7.80 -38.58 -10.46
C VAL A 369 -7.52 -38.96 -9.03
N GLU A 370 -8.29 -39.91 -8.52
CA GLU A 370 -7.96 -40.68 -7.32
C GLU A 370 -7.33 -42.00 -7.76
N VAL A 371 -6.13 -42.28 -7.27
CA VAL A 371 -5.36 -43.47 -7.63
C VAL A 371 -4.93 -44.21 -6.36
N GLY A 372 -5.32 -45.47 -6.27
CA GLY A 372 -4.83 -46.43 -5.29
C GLY A 372 -3.68 -47.26 -5.86
N GLY A 373 -2.68 -47.58 -5.06
CA GLY A 373 -1.59 -48.42 -5.52
C GLY A 373 -0.47 -48.60 -4.51
N ALA A 374 0.46 -49.49 -4.85
CA ALA A 374 1.69 -49.66 -4.07
C ALA A 374 2.66 -48.53 -4.42
N LEU A 375 3.21 -47.87 -3.40
CA LEU A 375 4.26 -46.87 -3.55
C LEU A 375 5.55 -47.56 -3.98
N ALA A 376 6.25 -47.01 -4.96
CA ALA A 376 7.45 -47.57 -5.54
C ALA A 376 8.49 -46.48 -5.79
N GLU A 377 9.73 -46.90 -6.00
CA GLU A 377 10.80 -46.01 -6.44
C GLU A 377 11.57 -46.70 -7.57
N TYR A 378 11.79 -45.99 -8.67
CA TYR A 378 12.53 -46.49 -9.82
C TYR A 378 13.62 -45.50 -10.24
N MET A 379 14.88 -45.88 -10.00
CA MET A 379 16.05 -45.02 -10.29
C MET A 379 15.98 -43.66 -9.59
N GLY A 380 15.40 -43.65 -8.39
CA GLY A 380 15.16 -42.46 -7.56
C GLY A 380 13.76 -41.85 -7.73
N LYS A 381 13.11 -42.07 -8.88
CA LYS A 381 11.78 -41.54 -9.17
C LYS A 381 10.68 -42.15 -8.31
N PHE A 382 9.94 -41.34 -7.55
CA PHE A 382 8.83 -41.82 -6.72
C PHE A 382 7.54 -42.05 -7.54
N GLU A 383 6.93 -43.22 -7.37
CA GLU A 383 5.82 -43.70 -8.20
C GLU A 383 4.70 -44.31 -7.34
N ILE A 384 3.46 -44.22 -7.82
CA ILE A 384 2.34 -45.06 -7.37
C ILE A 384 1.97 -46.06 -8.46
N VAL A 385 1.92 -47.35 -8.08
CA VAL A 385 1.69 -48.47 -9.00
C VAL A 385 0.31 -49.08 -8.75
N PRO A 386 -0.73 -48.71 -9.53
CA PRO A 386 -2.03 -49.36 -9.46
C PRO A 386 -1.94 -50.84 -9.86
N ALA A 387 -2.79 -51.68 -9.26
CA ALA A 387 -2.82 -53.12 -9.54
C ALA A 387 -3.85 -53.50 -10.61
N SER A 388 -4.82 -52.62 -10.87
CA SER A 388 -5.90 -52.77 -11.84
C SER A 388 -6.47 -51.41 -12.27
N ASP A 389 -7.34 -51.42 -13.28
CA ASP A 389 -8.10 -50.26 -13.74
C ASP A 389 -9.09 -49.74 -12.70
N ASP A 390 -9.64 -50.63 -11.87
CA ASP A 390 -10.51 -50.26 -10.73
C ASP A 390 -9.80 -49.39 -9.69
N ASP A 391 -8.46 -49.38 -9.67
CA ASP A 391 -7.68 -48.55 -8.73
C ASP A 391 -7.50 -47.10 -9.21
N ILE A 392 -7.97 -46.75 -10.41
CA ILE A 392 -7.89 -45.39 -10.96
C ILE A 392 -9.31 -44.87 -11.21
N THR A 393 -9.69 -43.81 -10.50
CA THR A 393 -10.98 -43.15 -10.69
C THR A 393 -10.79 -41.70 -11.13
N VAL A 394 -11.32 -41.35 -12.31
CA VAL A 394 -11.42 -39.95 -12.75
C VAL A 394 -12.55 -39.26 -12.00
N ILE A 395 -12.22 -38.22 -11.24
CA ILE A 395 -13.14 -37.46 -10.39
C ILE A 395 -13.75 -36.29 -11.15
N SER A 396 -12.92 -35.54 -11.87
CA SER A 396 -13.32 -34.44 -12.74
C SER A 396 -12.32 -34.30 -13.90
N GLN A 397 -12.71 -33.59 -14.96
CA GLN A 397 -11.90 -33.43 -16.17
C GLN A 397 -11.72 -31.95 -16.53
N ASN A 398 -10.63 -31.63 -17.23
CA ASN A 398 -10.29 -30.27 -17.68
C ASN A 398 -10.15 -29.25 -16.54
N ASN A 399 -9.57 -29.66 -15.43
CA ASN A 399 -9.21 -28.76 -14.34
C ASN A 399 -7.98 -27.91 -14.75
N PRO A 400 -7.82 -26.69 -14.19
CA PRO A 400 -6.58 -25.95 -14.30
C PRO A 400 -5.40 -26.77 -13.78
N LEU A 401 -4.23 -26.58 -14.40
CA LEU A 401 -2.99 -27.19 -13.91
C LEU A 401 -2.42 -26.38 -12.75
N PRO A 402 -1.61 -27.01 -11.87
CA PRO A 402 -0.72 -26.27 -10.99
C PRO A 402 0.12 -25.28 -11.79
N ALA A 403 0.39 -24.11 -11.18
CA ALA A 403 1.30 -23.14 -11.77
C ALA A 403 2.71 -23.75 -11.86
N PHE A 404 3.46 -23.35 -12.89
CA PHE A 404 4.86 -23.72 -12.99
C PHE A 404 5.68 -23.00 -11.93
N GLN A 405 6.46 -23.73 -11.16
CA GLN A 405 7.47 -23.15 -10.28
C GLN A 405 8.65 -22.68 -11.13
N VAL A 406 8.93 -21.36 -11.16
CA VAL A 406 10.11 -20.86 -11.88
C VAL A 406 11.35 -21.00 -10.98
N ILE A 407 12.33 -21.77 -11.46
CA ILE A 407 13.53 -22.15 -10.71
C ILE A 407 14.77 -22.06 -11.60
N THR A 408 15.95 -22.05 -10.97
CA THR A 408 17.23 -22.10 -11.69
C THR A 408 17.75 -23.53 -11.85
N VAL A 409 18.66 -23.75 -12.80
CA VAL A 409 19.36 -25.04 -12.95
C VAL A 409 20.15 -25.39 -11.69
N ALA A 410 20.77 -24.39 -11.06
CA ALA A 410 21.48 -24.58 -9.79
C ALA A 410 20.56 -25.12 -8.68
N SER A 411 19.35 -24.56 -8.56
CA SER A 411 18.36 -24.99 -7.57
C SER A 411 17.90 -26.43 -7.80
N LEU A 412 17.61 -26.80 -9.05
CA LEU A 412 17.22 -28.16 -9.41
C LEU A 412 18.34 -29.18 -9.14
N VAL A 413 19.60 -28.81 -9.37
CA VAL A 413 20.76 -29.67 -9.10
C VAL A 413 20.98 -29.86 -7.59
N ALA A 414 20.82 -28.81 -6.80
CA ALA A 414 21.02 -28.84 -5.35
C ALA A 414 19.88 -29.54 -4.60
N ASN A 415 18.63 -29.27 -5.00
CA ASN A 415 17.42 -29.57 -4.22
C ASN A 415 16.36 -30.31 -5.06
N GLY A 416 16.76 -31.14 -6.02
CA GLY A 416 15.81 -31.71 -6.97
C GLY A 416 14.70 -32.60 -6.38
N GLU A 417 14.86 -33.13 -5.16
CA GLU A 417 13.77 -33.82 -4.44
C GLU A 417 12.58 -32.90 -4.15
N ASP A 418 12.83 -31.61 -3.89
CA ASP A 418 11.78 -30.63 -3.55
C ASP A 418 10.87 -30.33 -4.75
N TYR A 419 11.31 -30.68 -5.96
CA TYR A 419 10.60 -30.43 -7.19
C TYR A 419 10.14 -31.70 -7.89
N GLU A 420 10.50 -32.89 -7.41
CA GLU A 420 10.35 -34.14 -8.17
C GLU A 420 8.89 -34.43 -8.57
N SER A 421 8.68 -34.68 -9.87
CA SER A 421 7.36 -34.92 -10.48
C SER A 421 6.42 -33.71 -10.41
N GLU A 422 6.96 -32.51 -10.26
CA GLU A 422 6.22 -31.24 -10.27
C GLU A 422 6.50 -30.43 -11.54
N LEU A 423 5.55 -29.56 -11.89
CA LEU A 423 5.69 -28.63 -13.01
C LEU A 423 6.65 -27.47 -12.65
N ILE A 424 7.71 -27.32 -13.43
CA ILE A 424 8.71 -26.24 -13.31
C ILE A 424 8.91 -25.46 -14.61
N ARG A 425 9.47 -24.25 -14.51
CA ARG A 425 9.98 -23.43 -15.61
C ARG A 425 11.41 -22.99 -15.31
N ILE A 426 12.29 -23.06 -16.31
CA ILE A 426 13.66 -22.53 -16.27
C ILE A 426 13.75 -21.45 -17.34
N ASN A 427 14.08 -20.23 -16.94
CA ASN A 427 14.20 -19.09 -17.85
C ASN A 427 15.61 -18.98 -18.42
N GLY A 428 15.74 -18.41 -19.62
CA GLY A 428 17.05 -18.06 -20.19
C GLY A 428 17.97 -19.25 -20.49
N ALA A 429 17.43 -20.46 -20.61
CA ALA A 429 18.20 -21.67 -20.80
C ALA A 429 18.89 -21.72 -22.18
N SER A 430 20.04 -22.41 -22.21
CA SER A 430 20.80 -22.72 -23.41
C SER A 430 21.22 -24.19 -23.41
N ILE A 431 21.27 -24.81 -24.59
CA ILE A 431 21.78 -26.18 -24.73
C ILE A 431 23.31 -26.13 -24.68
N THR A 432 23.91 -26.71 -23.64
CA THR A 432 25.36 -26.77 -23.45
C THR A 432 25.98 -28.03 -24.05
N SER A 433 25.21 -29.12 -24.14
CA SER A 433 25.68 -30.42 -24.63
C SER A 433 24.52 -31.26 -25.19
N GLY A 434 24.83 -32.20 -26.10
CA GLY A 434 23.85 -33.05 -26.77
C GLY A 434 23.47 -32.57 -28.18
N THR A 435 22.49 -33.22 -28.79
CA THR A 435 21.98 -32.88 -30.13
C THR A 435 20.48 -33.02 -30.16
N TRP A 436 19.79 -32.00 -30.69
CA TRP A 436 18.34 -32.00 -30.78
C TRP A 436 17.84 -33.23 -31.54
N PRO A 437 16.94 -34.04 -30.95
CA PRO A 437 16.55 -35.31 -31.55
C PRO A 437 15.66 -35.14 -32.78
N THR A 438 15.75 -36.10 -33.70
CA THR A 438 14.94 -36.14 -34.93
C THR A 438 14.11 -37.41 -35.09
N SER A 439 14.35 -38.46 -34.30
CA SER A 439 13.63 -39.74 -34.43
C SER A 439 13.59 -40.65 -33.20
N SER A 440 14.28 -40.32 -32.11
CA SER A 440 14.27 -41.09 -30.86
C SER A 440 14.41 -40.15 -29.67
N SER A 441 14.01 -40.59 -28.46
CA SER A 441 14.27 -39.84 -27.23
C SER A 441 15.76 -39.50 -27.09
N ALA A 442 16.06 -38.37 -26.48
CA ALA A 442 17.42 -37.90 -26.23
C ALA A 442 17.51 -37.09 -24.94
N ASN A 443 18.71 -37.08 -24.35
CA ASN A 443 19.06 -36.18 -23.27
C ASN A 443 19.98 -35.09 -23.84
N LEU A 444 19.67 -33.84 -23.52
CA LEU A 444 20.50 -32.67 -23.78
C LEU A 444 20.86 -32.04 -22.45
N ASP A 445 22.08 -31.54 -22.29
CA ASP A 445 22.40 -30.75 -21.11
C ASP A 445 22.03 -29.29 -21.38
N ILE A 446 21.34 -28.67 -20.43
CA ILE A 446 20.96 -27.25 -20.47
C ILE A 446 21.54 -26.49 -19.28
N SER A 447 21.72 -25.18 -19.44
CA SER A 447 22.16 -24.24 -18.42
C SER A 447 21.50 -22.88 -18.61
N ASP A 448 21.15 -22.22 -17.50
CA ASP A 448 20.68 -20.84 -17.39
C ASP A 448 21.78 -19.86 -16.91
N ASP A 449 22.96 -20.36 -16.55
CA ASP A 449 24.05 -19.61 -15.91
C ASP A 449 25.38 -19.68 -16.69
N GLY A 450 25.29 -19.80 -18.01
CA GLY A 450 26.45 -19.84 -18.91
C GLY A 450 27.27 -21.14 -18.84
N GLY A 451 26.70 -22.20 -18.24
CA GLY A 451 27.27 -23.54 -18.16
C GLY A 451 27.92 -23.88 -16.82
N THR A 452 27.74 -23.05 -15.79
CA THR A 452 28.26 -23.30 -14.44
C THR A 452 27.50 -24.46 -13.78
N SER A 453 26.18 -24.42 -13.89
CA SER A 453 25.26 -25.48 -13.50
C SER A 453 24.65 -26.09 -14.77
N THR A 454 24.54 -27.42 -14.78
CA THR A 454 23.93 -28.13 -15.91
C THR A 454 22.97 -29.19 -15.42
N VAL A 455 21.82 -29.30 -16.07
CA VAL A 455 20.85 -30.37 -15.85
C VAL A 455 20.45 -31.02 -17.17
N ALA A 456 20.10 -32.30 -17.13
CA ALA A 456 19.60 -33.00 -18.29
C ALA A 456 18.16 -32.56 -18.60
N MET A 457 17.93 -32.08 -19.82
CA MET A 457 16.62 -31.98 -20.45
C MET A 457 16.36 -33.25 -21.25
N ARG A 458 15.35 -34.01 -20.84
CA ARG A 458 14.92 -35.25 -21.49
C ARG A 458 13.81 -34.94 -22.49
N ILE A 459 14.13 -35.08 -23.77
CA ILE A 459 13.15 -35.02 -24.85
C ILE A 459 12.69 -36.44 -25.15
N ASP A 460 11.42 -36.74 -24.85
CA ASP A 460 10.86 -38.05 -25.14
C ASP A 460 10.23 -38.13 -26.54
N SER A 461 10.41 -39.26 -27.23
CA SER A 461 9.88 -39.48 -28.58
C SER A 461 8.38 -39.65 -28.64
N ASP A 462 7.73 -39.89 -27.50
CA ASP A 462 6.28 -39.97 -27.43
C ASP A 462 5.61 -38.57 -27.42
N MET A 463 6.38 -37.48 -27.24
CA MET A 463 5.88 -36.09 -27.23
C MET A 463 5.96 -35.41 -28.61
N ASP A 464 5.24 -34.29 -28.80
CA ASP A 464 5.18 -33.53 -30.07
C ASP A 464 6.40 -32.62 -30.32
N ILE A 465 7.52 -32.89 -29.66
CA ILE A 465 8.75 -32.09 -29.74
C ILE A 465 9.63 -32.54 -30.92
N ILE A 466 9.73 -33.86 -31.14
CA ILE A 466 10.60 -34.42 -32.17
C ILE A 466 10.10 -34.04 -33.56
N GLY A 467 10.99 -33.48 -34.38
CA GLY A 467 10.69 -33.03 -35.75
C GLY A 467 10.45 -31.53 -35.87
N ASN A 468 10.27 -30.82 -34.76
CA ASN A 468 10.32 -29.37 -34.71
C ASN A 468 11.78 -28.87 -34.65
N PRO A 469 12.08 -27.62 -35.09
CA PRO A 469 13.40 -27.05 -34.96
C PRO A 469 13.82 -26.91 -33.49
N ALA A 470 15.12 -26.91 -33.20
CA ALA A 470 15.60 -26.59 -31.86
C ALA A 470 15.25 -25.13 -31.51
N PRO A 471 14.89 -24.83 -30.25
CA PRO A 471 14.69 -23.46 -29.80
C PRO A 471 15.98 -22.65 -29.93
N ALA A 472 15.85 -21.37 -30.28
CA ALA A 472 17.00 -20.46 -30.32
C ALA A 472 17.41 -20.11 -28.89
N ALA A 473 18.68 -20.22 -28.55
CA ALA A 473 19.18 -19.81 -27.24
C ALA A 473 19.36 -18.28 -27.16
N PRO A 474 19.09 -17.65 -26.00
CA PRO A 474 18.45 -18.26 -24.83
C PRO A 474 16.94 -18.52 -25.04
N PHE A 475 16.41 -19.56 -24.40
CA PHE A 475 14.98 -19.91 -24.43
C PHE A 475 14.49 -20.28 -23.04
N ASP A 476 13.24 -20.01 -22.75
CA ASP A 476 12.59 -20.56 -21.56
C ASP A 476 12.08 -21.96 -21.88
N VAL A 477 12.22 -22.86 -20.90
CA VAL A 477 11.71 -24.22 -20.99
C VAL A 477 10.89 -24.54 -19.76
N GLN A 478 9.71 -25.11 -19.97
CA GLN A 478 8.84 -25.61 -18.91
C GLN A 478 8.57 -27.10 -19.07
N GLY A 479 8.18 -27.77 -18.00
CA GLY A 479 7.96 -29.22 -18.04
C GLY A 479 7.77 -29.82 -16.67
N ILE A 480 7.67 -31.15 -16.60
CA ILE A 480 7.71 -31.86 -15.33
C ILE A 480 9.17 -32.18 -14.98
N THR A 481 9.54 -32.09 -13.72
CA THR A 481 10.81 -32.68 -13.28
C THR A 481 10.72 -34.20 -13.23
N GLY A 482 11.82 -34.87 -13.45
CA GLY A 482 11.93 -36.30 -13.21
C GLY A 482 13.31 -36.67 -12.69
N GLN A 483 13.48 -37.95 -12.37
CA GLN A 483 14.76 -38.49 -11.95
C GLN A 483 15.06 -39.79 -12.68
N TYR A 484 16.32 -39.96 -13.10
CA TYR A 484 16.83 -41.23 -13.63
C TYR A 484 18.31 -41.35 -13.27
N THR A 485 18.58 -41.66 -12.00
CA THR A 485 19.89 -41.53 -11.32
C THR A 485 20.39 -40.10 -11.09
N THR A 486 19.93 -39.14 -11.89
CA THR A 486 20.08 -37.68 -11.69
C THR A 486 18.76 -36.97 -12.00
N TYR A 487 18.56 -35.77 -11.47
CA TYR A 487 17.39 -34.95 -11.81
C TYR A 487 17.47 -34.46 -13.26
N GLN A 488 16.29 -34.27 -13.84
CA GLN A 488 16.09 -33.87 -15.22
C GLN A 488 14.78 -33.09 -15.36
N ILE A 489 14.67 -32.28 -16.41
CA ILE A 489 13.41 -31.68 -16.83
C ILE A 489 12.88 -32.42 -18.08
N LEU A 490 11.59 -32.72 -18.10
CA LEU A 490 10.87 -33.35 -19.20
C LEU A 490 9.81 -32.37 -19.71
N PRO A 491 10.08 -31.65 -20.82
CA PRO A 491 9.05 -30.87 -21.51
C PRO A 491 7.94 -31.82 -22.02
N ARG A 492 6.70 -31.33 -22.00
CA ARG A 492 5.51 -32.11 -22.37
C ARG A 492 5.13 -31.85 -23.83
N TYR A 493 5.35 -30.63 -24.29
CA TYR A 493 4.99 -30.19 -25.64
C TYR A 493 6.06 -29.31 -26.27
N TYR A 494 6.05 -29.13 -27.59
CA TYR A 494 6.91 -28.13 -28.26
C TYR A 494 6.58 -26.69 -27.83
N THR A 495 5.33 -26.44 -27.40
CA THR A 495 4.92 -25.15 -26.83
C THR A 495 5.44 -24.91 -25.42
N ASP A 496 6.09 -25.89 -24.79
CA ASP A 496 6.80 -25.68 -23.54
C ASP A 496 8.17 -25.00 -23.74
N PHE A 497 8.52 -24.64 -24.99
CA PHE A 497 9.66 -23.78 -25.31
C PHE A 497 9.18 -22.43 -25.82
N THR A 498 9.65 -21.35 -25.19
CA THR A 498 9.42 -19.98 -25.66
C THR A 498 10.74 -19.25 -25.83
N PRO A 499 10.87 -18.29 -26.78
CA PRO A 499 12.02 -17.40 -26.78
C PRO A 499 12.16 -16.76 -25.40
N ALA A 500 13.38 -16.72 -24.86
CA ALA A 500 13.62 -15.94 -23.65
C ALA A 500 13.32 -14.48 -24.02
N THR A 501 12.25 -13.94 -23.48
CA THR A 501 12.09 -12.49 -23.38
C THR A 501 13.03 -12.08 -22.28
N ASP A 502 13.91 -11.11 -22.52
CA ASP A 502 14.75 -10.51 -21.48
C ASP A 502 13.84 -9.90 -20.41
N VAL A 503 13.40 -10.72 -19.45
CA VAL A 503 12.83 -10.24 -18.19
C VAL A 503 14.05 -9.99 -17.32
N VAL A 504 14.67 -8.85 -17.57
CA VAL A 504 15.61 -8.25 -16.66
C VAL A 504 14.79 -7.77 -15.47
N GLU A 505 14.80 -8.54 -14.38
CA GLU A 505 14.35 -7.98 -13.10
C GLU A 505 15.41 -6.99 -12.63
N VAL A 506 15.02 -5.72 -12.65
CA VAL A 506 15.80 -4.61 -12.10
C VAL A 506 15.73 -4.77 -10.58
N PRO A 507 16.87 -4.80 -9.86
CA PRO A 507 16.82 -4.89 -8.41
C PRO A 507 16.07 -3.68 -7.83
N GLU A 508 15.15 -3.92 -6.90
CA GLU A 508 14.48 -2.85 -6.16
C GLU A 508 15.46 -2.24 -5.17
N LEU A 509 16.15 -1.17 -5.57
CA LEU A 509 17.06 -0.39 -4.74
C LEU A 509 16.70 1.09 -4.87
N ILE A 510 16.88 1.85 -3.79
CA ILE A 510 16.44 3.24 -3.72
C ILE A 510 17.59 4.10 -3.20
N ILE A 511 17.83 5.26 -3.82
CA ILE A 511 18.72 6.28 -3.25
C ILE A 511 17.99 6.88 -2.05
N ASN A 512 18.51 6.66 -0.85
CA ASN A 512 17.80 6.92 0.41
C ASN A 512 18.22 8.21 1.10
N GLU A 513 19.49 8.57 1.07
CA GLU A 513 20.03 9.76 1.72
C GLU A 513 21.30 10.19 0.98
N PHE A 514 21.56 11.48 0.87
CA PHE A 514 22.87 11.96 0.42
C PHE A 514 23.25 13.25 1.15
N LEU A 515 24.55 13.54 1.12
CA LEU A 515 25.12 14.78 1.64
C LEU A 515 26.15 15.30 0.64
N ALA A 516 25.94 16.51 0.10
CA ALA A 516 26.79 17.13 -0.93
C ALA A 516 27.49 18.41 -0.45
N ALA A 517 27.38 18.73 0.83
CA ALA A 517 28.02 19.89 1.45
C ALA A 517 28.44 19.51 2.88
N THR A 518 29.74 19.37 3.10
CA THR A 518 30.30 18.72 4.29
C THR A 518 31.31 19.62 5.01
N GLU A 519 31.07 19.91 6.31
CA GLU A 519 32.02 20.65 7.18
C GLU A 519 32.38 19.84 8.45
N LEU A 520 31.40 19.19 9.07
CA LEU A 520 31.52 18.44 10.33
C LEU A 520 31.07 16.97 10.21
N CYS A 521 30.19 16.66 9.27
CA CYS A 521 29.78 15.30 8.92
C CYS A 521 30.07 15.05 7.43
N CYS A 522 30.42 13.83 6.98
CA CYS A 522 30.52 12.59 7.75
C CYS A 522 31.88 11.90 7.56
N ASP A 523 32.37 11.23 8.63
CA ASP A 523 33.64 10.50 8.62
C ASP A 523 33.51 9.20 7.81
N ASP A 524 34.32 9.08 6.76
CA ASP A 524 34.41 7.95 5.84
C ASP A 524 34.96 6.64 6.47
N GLY A 525 35.35 6.68 7.74
CA GLY A 525 36.02 5.60 8.45
C GLY A 525 37.55 5.67 8.42
N THR A 526 38.11 6.65 7.71
CA THR A 526 39.54 6.97 7.66
C THR A 526 39.90 8.25 8.40
N GLY A 527 38.90 9.02 8.85
CA GLY A 527 39.04 10.32 9.49
C GLY A 527 38.92 11.50 8.52
N GLU A 528 38.51 11.26 7.28
CA GLU A 528 38.21 12.29 6.28
C GLU A 528 36.70 12.56 6.26
N ILE A 529 36.33 13.83 6.12
CA ILE A 529 34.94 14.27 6.14
C ILE A 529 34.50 14.42 4.69
N GLU A 530 33.61 13.55 4.22
CA GLU A 530 33.30 13.39 2.81
C GLU A 530 31.81 13.31 2.52
N ASP A 531 31.49 13.56 1.25
CA ASP A 531 30.15 13.49 0.68
C ASP A 531 29.75 12.03 0.52
N PHE A 532 28.46 11.72 0.66
CA PHE A 532 27.99 10.34 0.55
C PHE A 532 26.66 10.22 -0.18
N ILE A 533 26.43 9.02 -0.72
CA ILE A 533 25.19 8.56 -1.33
C ILE A 533 24.83 7.24 -0.65
N GLU A 534 23.67 7.18 0.00
CA GLU A 534 23.14 5.99 0.64
C GLU A 534 22.11 5.30 -0.26
N ILE A 535 22.20 3.98 -0.35
CA ILE A 535 21.26 3.12 -1.05
C ILE A 535 20.54 2.24 -0.02
N TYR A 536 19.21 2.19 -0.10
CA TYR A 536 18.33 1.35 0.70
C TYR A 536 17.76 0.19 -0.13
N ASN A 537 17.69 -1.00 0.48
CA ASN A 537 17.03 -2.17 -0.09
C ASN A 537 15.68 -2.41 0.59
N PRO A 538 14.55 -2.02 -0.01
CA PRO A 538 13.20 -2.28 0.53
C PRO A 538 12.76 -3.75 0.42
N GLY A 539 13.46 -4.56 -0.38
CA GLY A 539 13.11 -5.94 -0.65
C GLY A 539 13.30 -6.87 0.55
N ASP A 540 12.80 -8.10 0.41
CA ASP A 540 12.88 -9.16 1.42
C ASP A 540 14.11 -10.06 1.29
N GLU A 541 14.91 -9.86 0.23
CA GLU A 541 16.17 -10.57 -0.03
C GLU A 541 17.37 -9.62 -0.10
N ALA A 542 18.58 -10.15 0.16
CA ALA A 542 19.81 -9.38 0.03
C ALA A 542 20.19 -9.16 -1.44
N VAL A 543 20.67 -7.95 -1.77
CA VAL A 543 21.03 -7.56 -3.15
C VAL A 543 22.50 -7.15 -3.19
N ASP A 544 23.27 -7.68 -4.15
CA ASP A 544 24.64 -7.25 -4.43
C ASP A 544 24.61 -6.08 -5.43
N ILE A 545 25.04 -4.89 -5.01
CA ILE A 545 25.09 -3.70 -5.88
C ILE A 545 26.33 -3.69 -6.80
N GLY A 546 27.26 -4.64 -6.61
CA GLY A 546 28.43 -4.78 -7.46
C GLY A 546 28.05 -4.97 -8.93
N GLY A 547 28.55 -4.10 -9.80
CA GLY A 547 28.27 -4.12 -11.23
C GLY A 547 27.16 -3.16 -11.69
N LEU A 548 26.39 -2.58 -10.76
CA LEU A 548 25.58 -1.38 -11.03
C LEU A 548 26.49 -0.19 -11.36
N TRP A 549 25.88 0.83 -11.94
CA TRP A 549 26.56 2.08 -12.28
C TRP A 549 26.01 3.23 -11.43
N ILE A 550 26.88 4.15 -11.04
CA ILE A 550 26.56 5.39 -10.33
C ILE A 550 27.03 6.60 -11.14
N THR A 551 26.32 7.73 -11.02
CA THR A 551 26.67 8.98 -11.70
C THR A 551 26.17 10.19 -10.92
N ASP A 552 26.85 11.33 -11.10
CA ASP A 552 26.41 12.69 -10.71
C ASP A 552 25.83 13.51 -11.89
N ASP A 553 25.87 12.95 -13.11
CA ASP A 553 25.30 13.53 -14.34
C ASP A 553 24.57 12.43 -15.14
N LEU A 554 23.24 12.53 -15.25
CA LEU A 554 22.42 11.52 -15.95
C LEU A 554 22.60 11.56 -17.48
N ASP A 555 23.05 12.68 -18.03
CA ASP A 555 23.22 12.88 -19.47
C ASP A 555 24.65 12.54 -19.95
N ASP A 556 25.65 12.61 -19.07
CA ASP A 556 27.05 12.30 -19.39
C ASP A 556 27.44 10.84 -19.11
N THR A 557 26.95 9.95 -19.97
CA THR A 557 27.29 8.51 -19.98
C THR A 557 28.80 8.20 -20.01
N ALA A 558 29.68 9.17 -20.32
CA ALA A 558 31.12 8.96 -20.30
C ALA A 558 31.73 9.02 -18.89
N HIS A 559 31.01 9.58 -17.90
CA HIS A 559 31.42 9.68 -16.51
C HIS A 559 30.62 8.78 -15.56
N TRP A 560 29.78 7.90 -16.10
CA TRP A 560 29.16 6.85 -15.30
C TRP A 560 30.24 5.89 -14.79
N GLU A 561 30.21 5.61 -13.50
CA GLU A 561 31.17 4.73 -12.84
C GLU A 561 30.52 3.40 -12.47
N GLN A 562 31.15 2.29 -12.84
CA GLN A 562 30.69 0.98 -12.41
C GLN A 562 31.18 0.69 -11.00
N ILE A 563 30.27 0.33 -10.11
CA ILE A 563 30.60 -0.18 -8.77
C ILE A 563 31.38 -1.49 -8.93
N PRO A 564 32.62 -1.62 -8.39
CA PRO A 564 33.45 -2.79 -8.61
C PRO A 564 32.80 -4.11 -8.17
N THR A 565 32.88 -5.14 -9.01
CA THR A 565 32.36 -6.50 -8.75
C THR A 565 33.33 -7.39 -7.97
N THR A 566 34.40 -6.81 -7.41
CA THR A 566 35.56 -7.57 -6.90
C THR A 566 35.36 -8.13 -5.49
N ASP A 567 34.37 -7.65 -4.73
CA ASP A 567 34.08 -8.12 -3.37
C ASP A 567 32.61 -7.93 -2.98
N SER A 568 31.80 -8.97 -3.27
CA SER A 568 30.39 -9.01 -2.91
C SER A 568 30.13 -9.02 -1.40
N THR A 569 31.12 -9.33 -0.56
CA THR A 569 30.92 -9.26 0.91
C THR A 569 30.83 -7.83 1.43
N THR A 570 31.29 -6.87 0.63
CA THR A 570 31.27 -5.44 0.93
C THR A 570 30.17 -4.72 0.13
N THR A 571 29.82 -5.18 -1.07
CA THR A 571 28.75 -4.58 -1.92
C THR A 571 27.36 -5.20 -1.74
N THR A 572 27.17 -6.17 -0.86
CA THR A 572 25.83 -6.72 -0.60
C THR A 572 25.08 -5.91 0.45
N VAL A 573 23.91 -5.39 0.08
CA VAL A 573 22.94 -4.77 0.99
C VAL A 573 21.90 -5.81 1.42
N ALA A 574 21.71 -5.99 2.73
CA ALA A 574 20.71 -6.91 3.26
C ALA A 574 19.28 -6.43 2.97
N ALA A 575 18.30 -7.34 3.03
CA ALA A 575 16.87 -6.98 3.04
C ALA A 575 16.56 -5.96 4.14
N GLY A 576 15.92 -4.84 3.81
CA GLY A 576 15.70 -3.71 4.71
C GLY A 576 16.99 -3.01 5.18
N GLY A 577 18.11 -3.24 4.52
CA GLY A 577 19.43 -2.72 4.87
C GLY A 577 19.84 -1.48 4.07
N PHE A 578 20.92 -0.84 4.50
CA PHE A 578 21.50 0.37 3.92
C PHE A 578 22.95 0.14 3.54
N ILE A 579 23.42 0.77 2.47
CA ILE A 579 24.83 0.77 2.07
C ILE A 579 25.23 2.17 1.59
N VAL A 580 26.42 2.60 1.98
CA VAL A 580 26.93 3.95 1.70
C VAL A 580 28.02 3.88 0.63
N ILE A 581 27.93 4.77 -0.36
CA ILE A 581 28.97 5.05 -1.33
C ILE A 581 29.49 6.46 -1.05
N TRP A 582 30.79 6.58 -0.77
CA TRP A 582 31.46 7.85 -0.55
C TRP A 582 31.82 8.50 -1.88
N ALA A 583 31.34 9.73 -2.09
CA ALA A 583 31.52 10.50 -3.32
C ALA A 583 32.75 11.43 -3.18
N ASP A 584 33.95 10.85 -3.19
CA ASP A 584 35.19 11.52 -2.77
C ASP A 584 36.34 11.50 -3.79
N LYS A 585 36.24 10.68 -4.85
CA LYS A 585 37.29 10.43 -5.86
C LYS A 585 38.50 9.66 -5.31
N ASP A 586 38.30 8.83 -4.29
CA ASP A 586 39.36 8.12 -3.59
C ASP A 586 39.27 6.57 -3.66
N GLN A 587 38.52 6.01 -4.62
CA GLN A 587 38.40 4.55 -4.85
C GLN A 587 39.73 3.78 -4.81
N ASP A 588 40.76 4.29 -5.49
CA ASP A 588 42.07 3.65 -5.59
C ASP A 588 42.80 3.54 -4.23
N SER A 589 42.46 4.42 -3.28
CA SER A 589 43.15 4.56 -2.00
C SER A 589 42.33 4.02 -0.82
N GLN A 590 40.99 4.10 -0.89
CA GLN A 590 40.08 3.77 0.22
C GLN A 590 39.13 2.58 -0.04
N GLY A 591 38.92 2.18 -1.30
CA GLY A 591 38.28 0.91 -1.65
C GLY A 591 36.99 1.04 -2.44
N ILE A 592 36.26 -0.07 -2.57
CA ILE A 592 35.22 -0.24 -3.62
C ILE A 592 33.91 0.51 -3.36
N LEU A 593 33.70 1.05 -2.15
CA LEU A 593 32.55 1.90 -1.80
C LEU A 593 32.91 3.38 -1.84
N HIS A 594 34.02 3.72 -2.50
CA HIS A 594 34.43 5.09 -2.80
C HIS A 594 34.38 5.27 -4.32
N THR A 595 34.00 6.45 -4.76
CA THR A 595 33.97 6.80 -6.19
C THR A 595 35.37 7.08 -6.70
N ALA A 596 35.61 6.88 -7.99
CA ALA A 596 36.90 7.14 -8.62
C ALA A 596 37.03 8.60 -9.10
N ASP A 597 35.94 9.18 -9.61
CA ASP A 597 35.89 10.49 -10.26
C ASP A 597 34.64 11.34 -9.89
N ILE A 598 33.62 10.78 -9.23
CA ILE A 598 32.41 11.49 -8.75
C ILE A 598 32.65 12.20 -7.40
N LYS A 599 32.22 13.46 -7.27
CA LYS A 599 32.12 14.18 -5.98
C LYS A 599 30.99 15.19 -6.07
N LEU A 600 30.12 15.21 -5.07
CA LEU A 600 28.87 15.93 -5.18
C LEU A 600 29.03 17.46 -5.11
N ALA A 601 28.21 18.19 -5.86
CA ALA A 601 28.23 19.64 -5.92
C ALA A 601 27.20 20.29 -4.97
N ALA A 602 27.69 21.15 -4.07
CA ALA A 602 26.84 21.87 -3.11
C ALA A 602 25.83 22.84 -3.75
N ASP A 603 25.99 23.24 -5.02
CA ASP A 603 25.03 24.10 -5.74
C ASP A 603 23.90 23.32 -6.46
N GLY A 604 23.94 21.99 -6.44
CA GLY A 604 22.93 21.09 -6.99
C GLY A 604 23.31 20.47 -8.33
N GLU A 605 22.92 19.21 -8.52
CA GLU A 605 23.17 18.36 -9.69
C GLU A 605 22.26 17.10 -9.64
N GLU A 606 22.63 16.01 -10.31
CA GLU A 606 21.89 14.75 -10.30
C GLU A 606 22.62 13.63 -9.54
N ILE A 607 21.89 12.57 -9.17
CA ILE A 607 22.42 11.28 -8.72
C ILE A 607 21.66 10.20 -9.48
N GLY A 608 22.37 9.23 -10.06
CA GLY A 608 21.75 8.09 -10.72
C GLY A 608 22.32 6.76 -10.24
N LEU A 609 21.44 5.80 -9.96
CA LEU A 609 21.77 4.39 -9.79
C LEU A 609 21.22 3.62 -11.00
N ILE A 610 22.09 2.94 -11.73
CA ILE A 610 21.78 2.44 -13.08
C ILE A 610 22.14 0.96 -13.20
N PHE A 611 21.23 0.21 -13.82
CA PHE A 611 21.41 -1.18 -14.18
C PHE A 611 21.56 -1.28 -15.71
N ILE A 612 22.65 -1.91 -16.17
CA ILE A 612 22.90 -2.15 -17.59
C ILE A 612 22.95 -3.66 -17.85
N SER A 613 22.03 -4.18 -18.65
CA SER A 613 22.04 -5.56 -19.13
C SER A 613 22.06 -5.60 -20.66
N GLY A 614 23.14 -6.16 -21.21
CA GLY A 614 23.33 -6.22 -22.66
C GLY A 614 23.41 -4.83 -23.28
N THR A 615 22.36 -4.43 -24.01
CA THR A 615 22.21 -3.09 -24.60
C THR A 615 21.20 -2.21 -23.89
N ASP A 616 20.48 -2.75 -22.91
CA ASP A 616 19.42 -2.05 -22.22
C ASP A 616 20.00 -1.32 -21.01
N THR A 617 19.62 -0.06 -20.87
CA THR A 617 19.96 0.82 -19.75
C THR A 617 18.69 1.10 -18.99
N VAL A 618 18.68 0.76 -17.71
CA VAL A 618 17.56 1.01 -16.80
C VAL A 618 18.06 1.83 -15.62
N PHE A 619 17.38 2.92 -15.30
CA PHE A 619 17.61 3.65 -14.06
C PHE A 619 16.90 2.89 -12.95
N VAL A 620 17.67 2.42 -11.98
CA VAL A 620 17.17 1.75 -10.78
C VAL A 620 16.51 2.78 -9.88
N ASP A 621 17.21 3.89 -9.62
CA ASP A 621 16.66 5.11 -9.04
C ASP A 621 17.47 6.31 -9.52
N SER A 622 16.89 7.50 -9.46
CA SER A 622 17.60 8.75 -9.73
C SER A 622 16.99 9.93 -9.00
N LEU A 623 17.81 10.94 -8.75
CA LEU A 623 17.42 12.18 -8.11
C LEU A 623 18.06 13.37 -8.83
N SER A 624 17.32 14.47 -8.95
CA SER A 624 17.89 15.79 -9.23
C SER A 624 17.69 16.66 -8.00
N PHE A 625 18.76 17.30 -7.50
CA PHE A 625 18.73 18.06 -6.26
C PHE A 625 19.27 19.50 -6.45
N GLY A 626 18.77 20.42 -5.62
CA GLY A 626 19.17 21.83 -5.64
C GLY A 626 20.33 22.12 -4.69
N ALA A 627 20.60 23.41 -4.45
CA ALA A 627 21.65 23.83 -3.53
C ALA A 627 21.50 23.23 -2.12
N GLN A 628 22.61 22.74 -1.56
CA GLN A 628 22.69 22.08 -0.26
C GLN A 628 23.28 23.02 0.80
N THR A 629 23.03 22.70 2.07
CA THR A 629 23.59 23.40 3.23
C THR A 629 24.57 22.48 3.94
N ASP A 630 25.69 23.03 4.42
CA ASP A 630 26.71 22.27 5.14
C ASP A 630 26.09 21.44 6.28
N ASP A 631 26.43 20.16 6.31
CA ASP A 631 26.04 19.17 7.32
C ASP A 631 24.54 18.87 7.44
N ILE A 632 23.72 19.30 6.46
CA ILE A 632 22.32 18.93 6.35
C ILE A 632 22.17 17.96 5.19
N SER A 633 21.88 16.69 5.48
CA SER A 633 21.61 15.70 4.45
C SER A 633 20.20 15.86 3.89
N TYR A 634 20.00 15.38 2.67
CA TYR A 634 18.70 15.31 2.04
C TYR A 634 18.40 13.84 1.75
N GLY A 635 17.28 13.33 2.24
CA GLY A 635 16.97 11.91 2.22
C GLY A 635 15.48 11.61 2.33
N ARG A 636 15.10 10.34 2.20
CA ARG A 636 13.72 9.89 2.18
C ARG A 636 13.19 9.58 3.59
N TYR A 637 12.03 10.11 3.98
CA TYR A 637 11.38 9.75 5.25
C TYR A 637 9.89 9.43 5.11
N PRO A 638 9.43 8.23 5.52
CA PRO A 638 10.23 7.07 5.95
C PRO A 638 11.22 6.58 4.87
N ASP A 639 12.20 5.75 5.25
CA ASP A 639 13.20 5.20 4.31
C ASP A 639 12.54 4.55 3.09
N GLY A 640 13.12 4.78 1.92
CA GLY A 640 12.58 4.29 0.65
C GLY A 640 11.28 4.96 0.16
N SER A 641 10.72 5.93 0.90
CA SER A 641 9.50 6.64 0.47
C SER A 641 9.78 7.67 -0.63
N ALA A 642 8.74 8.15 -1.31
CA ALA A 642 8.87 9.25 -2.28
C ALA A 642 9.21 10.61 -1.64
N ASN A 643 9.04 10.76 -0.32
CA ASN A 643 9.13 12.03 0.39
C ASN A 643 10.57 12.35 0.74
N TRP A 644 11.10 13.42 0.17
CA TRP A 644 12.43 13.92 0.49
C TRP A 644 12.38 15.03 1.53
N GLU A 645 13.20 14.90 2.56
CA GLU A 645 13.27 15.79 3.71
C GLU A 645 14.72 16.14 4.02
N PHE A 646 14.92 17.33 4.59
CA PHE A 646 16.24 17.75 5.08
C PHE A 646 16.44 17.27 6.52
N PHE A 647 17.55 16.58 6.79
CA PHE A 647 17.91 16.13 8.13
C PHE A 647 19.09 16.93 8.67
N SER A 648 18.87 17.54 9.84
CA SER A 648 19.94 18.20 10.62
C SER A 648 20.96 17.23 11.21
N THR A 649 20.66 15.92 11.18
CA THR A 649 21.55 14.85 11.63
C THR A 649 21.64 13.80 10.53
N PRO A 650 22.68 13.82 9.67
CA PRO A 650 22.88 12.79 8.66
C PRO A 650 23.03 11.38 9.25
N THR A 651 22.52 10.36 8.56
CA THR A 651 22.43 8.98 9.05
C THR A 651 23.11 7.92 8.17
N PRO A 652 24.36 8.13 7.67
CA PRO A 652 24.99 7.17 6.77
C PRO A 652 25.08 5.76 7.36
N GLY A 653 24.51 4.80 6.65
CA GLY A 653 24.42 3.38 7.00
C GLY A 653 23.27 3.02 7.93
N ALA A 654 22.28 3.90 8.12
CA ALA A 654 21.17 3.73 9.04
C ALA A 654 19.88 4.40 8.55
N ALA A 655 18.75 3.98 9.11
CA ALA A 655 17.44 4.57 8.84
C ALA A 655 17.40 6.08 9.13
N ASN A 656 16.84 6.85 8.20
CA ASN A 656 16.60 8.29 8.34
C ASN A 656 15.66 8.57 9.52
N GLN A 657 15.97 9.59 10.32
CA GLN A 657 15.17 9.97 11.49
C GLN A 657 14.90 11.46 11.53
N MET A 658 13.62 11.82 11.65
CA MET A 658 13.24 13.16 12.08
C MET A 658 13.74 13.39 13.51
N ASP A 659 14.45 14.48 13.75
CA ASP A 659 14.87 14.88 15.10
C ASP A 659 13.64 14.96 16.02
N SER A 660 13.56 14.07 17.01
CA SER A 660 12.45 14.04 17.96
C SER A 660 12.57 15.20 18.95
N VAL A 661 12.02 16.35 18.58
CA VAL A 661 11.91 17.52 19.45
C VAL A 661 10.72 17.33 20.41
N THR A 662 10.96 17.41 21.72
CA THR A 662 9.87 17.36 22.71
C THR A 662 9.11 18.67 22.69
N ILE A 663 7.90 18.65 22.12
CA ILE A 663 7.01 19.82 22.09
C ILE A 663 6.30 19.98 23.44
N THR A 664 6.42 21.17 24.00
CA THR A 664 5.62 21.64 25.13
C THR A 664 4.37 22.32 24.57
N SER A 665 3.18 21.89 24.98
CA SER A 665 1.94 22.55 24.54
C SER A 665 1.89 23.99 25.05
N ILE A 666 1.29 24.91 24.28
CA ILE A 666 1.13 26.30 24.74
C ILE A 666 0.16 26.34 25.93
N TYR A 667 -0.81 25.42 25.97
CA TYR A 667 -1.68 25.23 27.13
C TYR A 667 -0.89 24.96 28.42
N ASP A 668 0.14 24.10 28.41
CA ASP A 668 0.95 23.82 29.61
C ASP A 668 1.79 25.01 30.05
N ILE A 669 2.12 25.92 29.13
CA ILE A 669 2.84 27.16 29.43
C ILE A 669 1.87 28.18 30.04
N GLN A 670 0.69 28.36 29.42
CA GLN A 670 -0.25 29.43 29.75
C GLN A 670 -1.20 29.09 30.91
N TYR A 671 -1.64 27.84 31.03
CA TYR A 671 -2.71 27.48 31.95
C TYR A 671 -2.32 27.65 33.42
N VAL A 672 -3.18 28.36 34.14
CA VAL A 672 -3.14 28.48 35.60
C VAL A 672 -4.50 28.15 36.21
N ALA A 673 -4.50 27.48 37.36
CA ALA A 673 -5.73 27.03 38.01
C ALA A 673 -6.52 28.15 38.71
N ASP A 674 -5.88 29.28 39.05
CA ASP A 674 -6.50 30.44 39.70
C ASP A 674 -5.89 31.77 39.21
N PRO A 675 -6.18 32.17 37.97
CA PRO A 675 -5.62 33.38 37.37
C PRO A 675 -6.01 34.67 38.12
N ALA A 676 -7.07 34.64 38.93
CA ALA A 676 -7.48 35.80 39.72
C ALA A 676 -6.53 36.11 40.89
N THR A 677 -5.74 35.13 41.35
CA THR A 677 -4.81 35.29 42.48
C THR A 677 -3.36 34.97 42.15
N ASN A 678 -3.11 34.14 41.12
CA ASN A 678 -1.78 33.82 40.61
C ASN A 678 -1.86 33.43 39.13
N ASP A 679 -1.49 34.37 38.27
CA ASP A 679 -1.43 34.28 36.81
C ASP A 679 -0.07 33.80 36.27
N THR A 680 0.94 33.65 37.14
CA THR A 680 2.28 33.23 36.70
C THR A 680 2.32 31.79 36.17
N SER A 681 2.88 31.64 34.96
CA SER A 681 3.18 30.35 34.32
C SER A 681 3.99 29.43 35.23
N ALA A 682 3.61 28.15 35.28
CA ALA A 682 4.34 27.10 35.98
C ALA A 682 5.74 26.85 35.38
N LEU A 683 5.96 27.25 34.12
CA LEU A 683 7.19 27.05 33.37
C LEU A 683 8.07 28.31 33.32
N ASN A 684 7.71 29.38 34.03
CA ASN A 684 8.51 30.62 34.06
C ASN A 684 9.98 30.35 34.41
N GLY A 685 10.88 30.79 33.53
CA GLY A 685 12.33 30.59 33.64
C GLY A 685 12.83 29.25 33.10
N GLN A 686 12.01 28.46 32.42
CA GLN A 686 12.41 27.24 31.72
C GLN A 686 12.53 27.48 30.21
N GLU A 687 13.45 26.79 29.56
CA GLU A 687 13.52 26.71 28.10
C GLU A 687 12.53 25.65 27.62
N VAL A 688 11.74 25.99 26.61
CA VAL A 688 10.72 25.11 26.03
C VAL A 688 10.82 25.17 24.51
N THR A 689 10.42 24.09 23.86
CA THR A 689 10.14 24.08 22.42
C THR A 689 8.64 23.99 22.22
N ILE A 690 8.07 24.88 21.40
CA ILE A 690 6.65 24.88 21.04
C ILE A 690 6.48 24.65 19.54
N SER A 691 5.30 24.18 19.15
CA SER A 691 4.86 24.08 17.76
C SER A 691 3.50 24.76 17.62
N GLY A 692 3.29 25.53 16.56
CA GLY A 692 2.02 26.21 16.33
C GLY A 692 2.03 27.08 15.07
N ILE A 693 1.01 27.92 14.92
CA ILE A 693 0.79 28.77 13.76
C ILE A 693 1.01 30.23 14.16
N VAL A 694 1.76 30.97 13.33
CA VAL A 694 1.92 32.41 13.52
C VAL A 694 0.59 33.11 13.22
N THR A 695 -0.01 33.72 14.23
CA THR A 695 -1.33 34.37 14.10
C THR A 695 -1.22 35.87 13.84
N THR A 696 -0.12 36.50 14.24
CA THR A 696 0.16 37.92 13.98
C THR A 696 1.65 38.20 14.18
N GLU A 697 2.23 39.06 13.33
CA GLU A 697 3.59 39.57 13.48
C GLU A 697 3.67 41.10 13.46
N PHE A 698 4.52 41.65 14.33
CA PHE A 698 4.74 43.09 14.42
C PHE A 698 6.21 43.43 14.13
N TRP A 699 6.44 44.05 12.98
CA TRP A 699 7.78 44.47 12.51
C TRP A 699 8.09 45.93 12.86
N GLY A 700 9.29 46.17 13.41
CA GLY A 700 9.94 47.49 13.48
C GLY A 700 9.65 48.36 14.72
N GLY A 701 10.45 49.44 14.87
CA GLY A 701 10.18 50.55 15.79
C GLY A 701 10.35 50.28 17.30
N GLY A 702 10.93 49.15 17.69
CA GLY A 702 11.00 48.70 19.09
C GLY A 702 9.89 47.72 19.50
N ASN A 703 8.96 47.43 18.59
CA ASN A 703 8.02 46.32 18.71
C ASN A 703 8.65 45.13 17.96
N SER A 704 8.84 44.02 18.66
CA SER A 704 9.67 42.90 18.19
C SER A 704 9.09 41.60 18.69
N HIS A 705 7.83 41.37 18.33
CA HIS A 705 7.11 40.20 18.79
C HIS A 705 6.19 39.68 17.71
N LEU A 706 5.93 38.38 17.80
CA LEU A 706 4.94 37.65 17.03
C LEU A 706 4.08 36.84 18.01
N TYR A 707 2.95 36.34 17.54
CA TYR A 707 2.05 35.50 18.31
C TYR A 707 1.97 34.13 17.65
N VAL A 708 2.15 33.07 18.43
CA VAL A 708 1.99 31.69 17.98
C VAL A 708 0.83 31.06 18.73
N GLN A 709 0.00 30.30 18.02
CA GLN A 709 -1.14 29.59 18.61
C GLN A 709 -1.18 28.14 18.12
N ASP A 710 -1.45 27.19 19.02
CA ASP A 710 -1.43 25.75 18.70
C ASP A 710 -2.83 25.12 18.55
N SER A 711 -3.89 25.82 18.96
CA SER A 711 -5.29 25.37 18.84
C SER A 711 -6.27 26.55 18.93
N ASP A 712 -7.54 26.35 18.56
CA ASP A 712 -8.61 27.35 18.71
C ASP A 712 -9.19 27.42 20.15
N SER A 713 -8.60 26.69 21.10
CA SER A 713 -9.03 26.66 22.48
C SER A 713 -8.56 27.90 23.26
N GLY A 714 -8.97 28.03 24.53
CA GLY A 714 -8.34 29.03 25.40
C GLY A 714 -7.02 28.51 25.94
N TRP A 715 -6.11 29.42 26.30
CA TRP A 715 -4.74 29.16 26.77
C TRP A 715 -3.79 28.64 25.67
N SER A 716 -4.17 28.76 24.41
CA SER A 716 -3.42 28.19 23.29
C SER A 716 -2.52 29.20 22.57
N GLY A 717 -2.61 30.49 22.91
CA GLY A 717 -1.82 31.56 22.31
C GLY A 717 -0.64 31.97 23.19
N ILE A 718 0.49 32.29 22.58
CA ILE A 718 1.65 32.87 23.28
C ILE A 718 2.37 33.90 22.44
N ILE A 719 2.78 34.98 23.10
CA ILE A 719 3.62 36.00 22.49
C ILE A 719 5.09 35.56 22.54
N VAL A 720 5.79 35.72 21.43
CA VAL A 720 7.22 35.43 21.29
C VAL A 720 7.95 36.74 21.04
N TYR A 721 8.77 37.15 22.01
CA TYR A 721 9.47 38.42 22.04
C TYR A 721 10.95 38.25 21.71
N GLN A 722 11.46 39.06 20.77
CA GLN A 722 12.87 39.10 20.41
C GLN A 722 13.47 40.48 20.67
N SER A 723 14.46 40.55 21.57
CA SER A 723 15.14 41.81 21.88
C SER A 723 15.94 42.31 20.68
N GLY A 724 15.59 43.49 20.16
CA GLY A 724 16.31 44.13 19.05
C GLY A 724 15.69 43.90 17.67
N GLY A 725 14.56 43.19 17.58
CA GLY A 725 13.84 42.96 16.33
C GLY A 725 14.13 41.61 15.70
N TRP A 726 13.17 41.15 14.88
CA TRP A 726 13.28 39.94 14.08
C TRP A 726 14.03 40.16 12.75
N ASP A 727 14.28 41.42 12.36
CA ASP A 727 14.89 41.79 11.07
C ASP A 727 16.29 41.19 10.81
N ASN A 728 17.02 40.78 11.86
CA ASN A 728 18.33 40.15 11.76
C ASN A 728 18.35 38.74 12.37
N PHE A 729 17.18 38.16 12.66
CA PHE A 729 17.09 36.78 13.11
C PHE A 729 17.19 35.86 11.88
N ASN A 730 17.91 34.75 12.03
CA ASN A 730 18.00 33.71 11.00
C ASN A 730 16.94 32.66 11.31
N PHE A 731 15.88 32.62 10.51
CA PHE A 731 14.88 31.57 10.59
C PHE A 731 15.31 30.41 9.68
N SER A 732 15.25 29.19 10.21
CA SER A 732 15.41 28.00 9.38
C SER A 732 14.11 27.72 8.63
N SER A 733 14.19 27.26 7.39
CA SER A 733 13.05 26.81 6.60
C SER A 733 13.47 25.71 5.63
N PRO A 734 12.54 24.94 5.03
CA PRO A 734 12.83 24.02 3.93
C PRO A 734 13.53 24.69 2.74
N GLN A 735 13.42 26.01 2.59
CA GLN A 735 14.09 26.79 1.54
C GLN A 735 15.43 27.39 2.01
N GLY A 736 15.95 26.97 3.16
CA GLY A 736 17.17 27.47 3.77
C GLY A 736 16.93 28.59 4.79
N THR A 737 17.95 29.43 5.03
CA THR A 737 17.84 30.53 6.00
C THR A 737 17.06 31.71 5.42
N VAL A 738 15.99 32.13 6.10
CA VAL A 738 15.19 33.33 5.78
C VAL A 738 15.22 34.35 6.92
N HIS A 739 14.78 35.58 6.65
CA HIS A 739 14.79 36.70 7.61
C HIS A 739 13.40 37.28 7.88
N SER A 740 12.36 36.52 7.55
CA SER A 740 10.97 36.88 7.79
C SER A 740 10.13 35.63 8.01
N VAL A 741 9.05 35.79 8.77
CA VAL A 741 7.97 34.82 8.97
C VAL A 741 6.64 35.54 8.68
N ALA A 742 5.63 34.82 8.20
CA ALA A 742 4.34 35.36 7.79
C ALA A 742 3.19 34.86 8.69
N GLU A 743 2.12 35.66 8.79
CA GLU A 743 0.83 35.20 9.32
C GLU A 743 0.41 33.92 8.56
N GLY A 744 0.12 32.87 9.31
CA GLY A 744 -0.26 31.57 8.79
C GLY A 744 0.89 30.58 8.60
N ASP A 745 2.14 30.95 8.84
CA ASP A 745 3.23 29.96 8.83
C ASP A 745 3.10 28.98 10.00
N SER A 746 3.27 27.68 9.71
CA SER A 746 3.48 26.62 10.69
C SER A 746 4.93 26.64 11.16
N VAL A 747 5.15 26.67 12.47
CA VAL A 747 6.47 26.89 13.05
C VAL A 747 6.75 25.99 14.25
N THR A 748 8.02 25.62 14.42
CA THR A 748 8.56 25.10 15.68
C THR A 748 9.64 26.05 16.18
N LEU A 749 9.59 26.47 17.45
CA LEU A 749 10.59 27.37 18.02
C LEU A 749 10.95 27.01 19.46
N THR A 750 12.21 27.29 19.82
CA THR A 750 12.77 27.06 21.15
C THR A 750 13.16 28.38 21.80
N GLY A 751 12.73 28.60 23.05
CA GLY A 751 13.09 29.79 23.81
C GLY A 751 12.70 29.70 25.29
N MET A 752 13.05 30.74 26.04
CA MET A 752 12.82 30.84 27.48
C MET A 752 11.43 31.40 27.80
N VAL A 753 10.63 30.67 28.58
CA VAL A 753 9.37 31.20 29.15
C VAL A 753 9.70 32.28 30.18
N ASN A 754 9.02 33.42 30.11
CA ASN A 754 9.24 34.56 30.98
C ASN A 754 7.95 35.32 31.30
N GLU A 755 7.79 35.69 32.56
CA GLU A 755 6.79 36.67 33.01
C GLU A 755 7.24 38.12 32.81
N TYR A 756 6.41 38.94 32.17
CA TYR A 756 6.63 40.38 32.01
C TYR A 756 5.38 41.22 32.31
N ASN A 757 5.29 41.76 33.54
CA ASN A 757 4.13 42.53 34.01
C ASN A 757 2.80 41.78 33.87
N ASN A 758 2.77 40.51 34.27
CA ASN A 758 1.62 39.60 34.15
C ASN A 758 1.26 39.26 32.69
N LEU A 759 2.28 39.12 31.85
CA LEU A 759 2.16 38.59 30.49
C LEU A 759 3.13 37.42 30.39
N THR A 760 2.59 36.25 30.06
CA THR A 760 3.41 35.06 29.79
C THR A 760 3.93 35.14 28.35
N GLN A 761 5.25 35.19 28.19
CA GLN A 761 5.92 35.30 26.89
C GLN A 761 7.07 34.30 26.74
N ILE A 762 7.40 33.96 25.50
CA ILE A 762 8.69 33.32 25.16
C ILE A 762 9.68 34.40 24.74
N LYS A 763 10.92 34.31 25.20
CA LYS A 763 12.02 35.20 24.80
C LYS A 763 13.32 34.44 24.61
N ASP A 764 14.39 35.15 24.24
CA ASP A 764 15.73 34.58 24.08
C ASP A 764 15.70 33.36 23.16
N VAL A 765 15.04 33.49 22.00
CA VAL A 765 14.81 32.39 21.06
C VAL A 765 16.14 31.88 20.50
N THR A 766 16.39 30.58 20.65
CA THR A 766 17.64 29.91 20.28
C THR A 766 17.52 29.10 18.99
N ALA A 767 16.31 28.66 18.64
CA ALA A 767 16.01 27.98 17.39
C ALA A 767 14.60 28.37 16.91
N PHE A 768 14.43 28.51 15.59
CA PHE A 768 13.14 28.78 14.97
C PHE A 768 13.13 28.17 13.56
N MET A 769 12.23 27.21 13.35
CA MET A 769 11.99 26.55 12.09
C MET A 769 10.60 26.91 11.56
N ILE A 770 10.54 27.33 10.30
CA ILE A 770 9.33 27.56 9.53
C ILE A 770 9.13 26.33 8.66
N HIS A 771 8.03 25.61 8.82
CA HIS A 771 7.71 24.42 8.03
C HIS A 771 7.01 24.77 6.71
N GLY A 772 6.59 26.02 6.55
CA GLY A 772 5.79 26.54 5.44
C GLY A 772 4.42 27.02 5.91
N PRO A 773 3.49 27.34 4.99
CA PRO A 773 2.12 27.71 5.34
C PRO A 773 1.42 26.60 6.13
N ALA A 774 0.63 26.97 7.12
CA ALA A 774 -0.18 26.02 7.88
C ALA A 774 -1.28 25.43 6.99
N ALA A 775 -1.37 24.10 6.97
CA ALA A 775 -2.41 23.38 6.23
C ALA A 775 -3.83 23.75 6.72
N VAL A 776 -3.98 24.05 8.02
CA VAL A 776 -5.24 24.50 8.62
C VAL A 776 -4.99 25.77 9.42
N MET A 777 -5.65 26.86 9.04
CA MET A 777 -5.58 28.13 9.77
C MET A 777 -6.42 28.10 11.04
N ILE A 778 -5.89 28.62 12.14
CA ILE A 778 -6.64 28.75 13.39
C ILE A 778 -7.65 29.89 13.28
N PRO A 779 -8.96 29.63 13.37
CA PRO A 779 -9.96 30.68 13.29
C PRO A 779 -9.96 31.54 14.57
N PRO A 780 -10.30 32.84 14.48
CA PRO A 780 -10.40 33.67 15.66
C PRO A 780 -11.54 33.23 16.56
N THR A 781 -11.27 33.04 17.85
CA THR A 781 -12.31 32.66 18.83
C THR A 781 -13.25 33.83 19.09
N VAL A 782 -14.56 33.60 18.98
CA VAL A 782 -15.55 34.64 19.26
C VAL A 782 -15.73 34.81 20.77
N VAL A 783 -15.40 36.00 21.28
CA VAL A 783 -15.51 36.39 22.70
C VAL A 783 -16.28 37.70 22.86
N THR A 784 -16.80 37.98 24.05
CA THR A 784 -17.40 39.28 24.37
C THR A 784 -16.36 40.23 24.98
N PRO A 785 -16.50 41.55 24.82
CA PRO A 785 -15.66 42.52 25.54
C PRO A 785 -15.62 42.31 27.05
N GLY A 786 -16.72 41.87 27.68
CA GLY A 786 -16.77 41.58 29.11
C GLY A 786 -15.95 40.36 29.54
N GLN A 787 -15.76 39.38 28.66
CA GLN A 787 -14.92 38.21 28.94
C GLN A 787 -13.43 38.56 29.00
N VAL A 788 -12.98 39.43 28.08
CA VAL A 788 -11.56 39.73 27.86
C VAL A 788 -11.12 41.11 28.38
N MET A 789 -12.02 41.90 28.95
CA MET A 789 -11.64 43.17 29.59
C MET A 789 -10.71 42.93 30.79
N THR A 790 -9.93 43.94 31.19
CA THR A 790 -9.12 43.87 32.41
C THR A 790 -9.97 43.46 33.62
N GLY A 791 -9.63 42.31 34.24
CA GLY A 791 -10.37 41.72 35.36
C GLY A 791 -11.63 40.93 34.96
N GLY A 792 -11.84 40.70 33.66
CA GLY A 792 -12.86 39.80 33.12
C GLY A 792 -12.57 38.34 33.49
N THR A 793 -13.60 37.50 33.47
CA THR A 793 -13.51 36.11 33.95
C THR A 793 -12.64 35.21 33.07
N ASP A 794 -12.47 35.57 31.79
CA ASP A 794 -11.71 34.79 30.81
C ASP A 794 -10.54 35.58 30.23
N ALA A 795 -10.18 36.74 30.82
CA ALA A 795 -9.15 37.62 30.27
C ALA A 795 -7.80 36.90 30.15
N GLU A 796 -7.42 36.17 31.21
CA GLU A 796 -6.20 35.35 31.20
C GLU A 796 -6.29 34.18 30.21
N LYS A 797 -7.46 33.52 30.16
CA LYS A 797 -7.69 32.38 29.27
C LYS A 797 -7.48 32.72 27.80
N TYR A 798 -7.70 33.96 27.41
CA TYR A 798 -7.51 34.42 26.04
C TYR A 798 -6.31 35.36 25.88
N GLU A 799 -5.41 35.40 26.87
CA GLU A 799 -4.13 36.10 26.72
C GLU A 799 -3.39 35.55 25.49
N SER A 800 -2.90 36.44 24.64
CA SER A 800 -2.16 36.12 23.41
C SER A 800 -2.91 35.26 22.37
N CYS A 801 -4.20 34.97 22.55
CA CYS A 801 -5.00 34.20 21.61
C CYS A 801 -5.61 35.09 20.51
N LEU A 802 -5.73 34.54 19.31
CA LEU A 802 -6.45 35.15 18.19
C LEU A 802 -7.97 35.14 18.49
N ILE A 803 -8.53 36.34 18.71
CA ILE A 803 -9.93 36.51 19.09
C ILE A 803 -10.70 37.43 18.13
N LYS A 804 -12.03 37.29 18.14
CA LYS A 804 -12.97 38.16 17.45
C LYS A 804 -14.05 38.62 18.42
N VAL A 805 -14.30 39.93 18.46
CA VAL A 805 -15.46 40.54 19.13
C VAL A 805 -16.47 41.01 18.08
N VAL A 806 -17.76 40.80 18.34
CA VAL A 806 -18.85 41.07 17.38
C VAL A 806 -19.80 42.13 17.93
N ASP A 807 -20.39 42.94 17.05
CA ASP A 807 -21.41 43.96 17.38
C ASP A 807 -20.97 45.03 18.41
N VAL A 808 -19.68 45.38 18.40
CA VAL A 808 -19.12 46.39 19.32
C VAL A 808 -19.26 47.82 18.81
N THR A 809 -19.33 48.77 19.74
CA THR A 809 -19.26 50.20 19.48
C THR A 809 -18.08 50.83 20.21
N VAL A 810 -17.46 51.85 19.63
CA VAL A 810 -16.40 52.63 20.29
C VAL A 810 -17.05 53.56 21.31
N ASN A 811 -16.81 53.34 22.61
CA ASN A 811 -17.29 54.21 23.68
C ASN A 811 -16.26 55.24 24.15
N ASN A 812 -14.97 55.03 23.86
CA ASN A 812 -13.93 56.06 23.94
C ASN A 812 -12.91 55.90 22.78
N PRO A 813 -12.85 56.85 21.83
CA PRO A 813 -11.93 56.76 20.69
C PRO A 813 -10.50 57.23 20.98
N ASP A 814 -10.14 57.57 22.22
CA ASP A 814 -8.77 57.94 22.59
C ASP A 814 -8.48 57.61 24.06
N LEU A 815 -7.78 56.49 24.27
CA LEU A 815 -7.17 56.13 25.55
C LEU A 815 -5.68 56.56 25.65
N GLY A 816 -5.16 57.22 24.61
CA GLY A 816 -3.72 57.41 24.41
C GLY A 816 -3.10 56.26 23.60
N ASN A 817 -1.87 56.46 23.10
CA ASN A 817 -1.09 55.46 22.33
C ASN A 817 -1.80 54.82 21.11
N GLY A 818 -2.88 55.42 20.61
CA GLY A 818 -3.68 54.85 19.51
C GLY A 818 -4.73 53.83 19.95
N GLU A 819 -4.95 53.66 21.25
CA GLU A 819 -5.90 52.71 21.81
C GLU A 819 -7.34 53.26 21.87
N TRP A 820 -8.31 52.40 21.57
CA TRP A 820 -9.75 52.68 21.68
C TRP A 820 -10.40 51.77 22.71
N SER A 821 -11.36 52.31 23.45
CA SER A 821 -12.28 51.51 24.25
C SER A 821 -13.49 51.12 23.40
N ILE A 822 -13.87 49.85 23.48
CA ILE A 822 -15.03 49.26 22.80
C ILE A 822 -16.00 48.59 23.78
N THR A 823 -17.28 48.50 23.44
CA THR A 823 -18.32 47.86 24.25
C THR A 823 -19.41 47.25 23.37
N ASP A 824 -19.97 46.12 23.79
CA ASP A 824 -21.17 45.49 23.21
C ASP A 824 -22.48 45.93 23.92
N GLY A 825 -22.38 46.85 24.88
CA GLY A 825 -23.49 47.36 25.67
C GLY A 825 -23.81 46.57 26.94
N THR A 826 -23.01 45.56 27.30
CA THR A 826 -23.11 44.81 28.56
C THR A 826 -22.28 45.38 29.70
#